data_AF-A0AA96LM80-F1
#
_entry.id   AF-A0AA96LM80-F1
#
_cell.length_a   1.000
_cell.length_b   1.000
_cell.length_c   1.000
_cell.angle_alpha   90.00
_cell.angle_beta   90.00
_cell.angle_gamma   90.00
#
_symmetry.space_group_name_H-M   'P 1'
#
loop_
_entity.id
_entity.type
_entity.pdbx_description
1 polymer ?
#
loop_
_entity_poly.entity_id
_entity_poly.type
_entity_poly.pdbx_seq_one_letter_code
_entity_poly.pdbx_strand_id
1 'polypeptide(L)'
;MASWFKQRGIAPPTWLLLGFMLLIAFILRLFLAPMWVGYDTDVRTFMAWSDRAYTVGLSDLYTNAKDYFLDYPPGYMYVLYIVGFLHHKLSIPWESGASLLILKLPAILADLVTSYLVFRIANHRQEGGRSWKVALILAALFAFNPAIWLNSAVWGQVDSFFMLFIVATLLMQMKGKLPQAAFFIALALLLKPQALLFGIFLLIDVIRRRDLMVWLLSVLTGIATMLVLALPFAINRGYQWLIELYGGTLASYPYGSLNAFNGIALLGGNFIDIHNTVLHISYQTIGYIGMGLAIFYTCFLYTVGKERRGVVLYISFLFITAVFMCMTKMHERYLHYGLLLALVSFIYIKDRRILWLFIGFSITHAINIADVLKRSFHQDYHIPRYDPLMLTVSAINVMMFIYACILGWRLFVKWDQEGALEEAVSSVAATTETVTKSPADEPETTRNVRETSQWKAIFNGKEDAIEQSRRGRFFSKKDMIYLGALMLVYTIIALFHLGGHKAPTTFWKPTNAGEAVIADLGATHQITRINSFAGVGEGAYSYWFSQDGEQWQDATGVKSDHTKVFTWHTVEANKSARYVKIVIDTQENAALHLHEIGIFGDGGTAPLPIASVKEQEINASDEGTTSHLFDEPEVVPYTPTYMNGTYFDEIYHARTAYEHLHQIEPYESTHPPLGKILISLGIYVFGLNPFGWRIVGTLFGVGMIPIMYVFAKRMFGRSEYAFIAAFLFTFDFMHFAQTRISTIDVYGVFFIMLMFYFMYRYTTLSFFREKLWTTLIPLGLSGLFFGIGAASKWIVIYGGAGLAVLLFITLWERYREYDFAKKWLRESERLTEAETSKLQLVRKRFLPSTLLTLLWCILMFVIIPLGVYTLSYIPFMMVPGPGHGLKDVVTYQVHMYKYHKDLVATHPFSSPWWEWPMMLRPIWYYQAKLMPAGMLSSIVSFGNPLVWWPGFIAVLMSFYIAVKRKNKVLRMLLIAYCSQYLPWILVPRLTFIYHYFAMVPFLVLILTYYIKDYLEQGPLHKRRWVFGYLIAVVVLFALFYPILSGMIIPSRYSFFLRWLPGWNFF
;
A
#
# COMPACT_ATOMS: atom_id res chain seq x y z
N MET A 1 -45.22 -18.17 -39.42
CA MET A 1 -45.11 -16.71 -39.62
C MET A 1 -44.25 -16.34 -40.85
N ALA A 2 -42.98 -16.75 -40.92
CA ALA A 2 -42.15 -16.50 -42.13
C ALA A 2 -42.71 -17.15 -43.42
N SER A 3 -43.35 -18.32 -43.33
CA SER A 3 -44.06 -18.94 -44.47
C SER A 3 -45.29 -18.15 -44.91
N TRP A 4 -46.05 -17.56 -43.98
CA TRP A 4 -47.23 -16.73 -44.24
C TRP A 4 -46.88 -15.42 -44.96
N PHE A 5 -45.79 -14.77 -44.54
CA PHE A 5 -45.24 -13.59 -45.23
C PHE A 5 -44.66 -13.92 -46.61
N LYS A 6 -43.99 -15.08 -46.73
CA LYS A 6 -43.46 -15.60 -48.01
C LYS A 6 -44.58 -15.93 -49.01
N GLN A 7 -45.71 -16.46 -48.54
CA GLN A 7 -46.91 -16.69 -49.36
C GLN A 7 -47.59 -15.40 -49.84
N ARG A 8 -47.40 -14.28 -49.13
CA ARG A 8 -47.99 -12.97 -49.46
C ARG A 8 -47.03 -12.00 -50.16
N GLY A 9 -45.80 -12.43 -50.49
CA GLY A 9 -44.81 -11.59 -51.18
C GLY A 9 -44.26 -10.41 -50.37
N ILE A 10 -44.50 -10.36 -49.05
CA ILE A 10 -44.11 -9.24 -48.18
C ILE A 10 -43.00 -9.70 -47.22
N ALA A 11 -41.89 -8.97 -47.13
CA ALA A 11 -40.86 -9.25 -46.14
C ALA A 11 -41.34 -8.82 -44.72
N PRO A 12 -41.29 -9.70 -43.70
CA PRO A 12 -41.71 -9.33 -42.36
C PRO A 12 -40.83 -8.19 -41.80
N PRO A 13 -41.42 -7.20 -41.10
CA PRO A 13 -40.63 -6.14 -40.47
C PRO A 13 -39.64 -6.73 -39.47
N THR A 14 -38.39 -6.28 -39.50
CA THR A 14 -37.31 -6.79 -38.63
C THR A 14 -37.62 -6.63 -37.15
N TRP A 15 -38.31 -5.54 -36.77
CA TRP A 15 -38.75 -5.29 -35.40
C TRP A 15 -39.80 -6.30 -34.92
N LEU A 16 -40.64 -6.82 -35.82
CA LEU A 16 -41.69 -7.79 -35.48
C LEU A 16 -41.08 -9.17 -35.20
N LEU A 17 -40.06 -9.57 -35.96
CA LEU A 17 -39.32 -10.82 -35.71
C LEU A 17 -38.50 -10.75 -34.42
N LEU A 18 -37.85 -9.61 -34.15
CA LEU A 18 -37.14 -9.39 -32.89
C LEU A 18 -38.11 -9.40 -31.70
N GLY A 19 -39.24 -8.70 -31.82
CA GLY A 19 -40.28 -8.68 -30.80
C GLY A 19 -40.82 -10.07 -30.50
N PHE A 20 -41.08 -10.88 -31.52
CA PHE A 20 -41.52 -12.27 -31.36
C PHE A 20 -40.47 -13.15 -30.68
N MET A 21 -39.18 -13.03 -31.06
CA MET A 21 -38.08 -13.75 -30.41
C MET A 21 -37.96 -13.39 -28.93
N LEU A 22 -38.00 -12.09 -28.59
CA LEU A 22 -37.95 -11.62 -27.20
C LEU A 22 -39.18 -12.08 -26.42
N LEU A 23 -40.37 -12.09 -27.04
CA LEU A 23 -41.59 -12.59 -26.42
C LEU A 23 -41.49 -14.08 -26.08
N ILE A 24 -40.99 -14.92 -26.99
CA ILE A 24 -40.76 -16.35 -26.70
C ILE A 24 -39.75 -16.52 -25.55
N ALA A 25 -38.64 -15.79 -25.59
CA ALA A 25 -37.63 -15.84 -24.54
C ALA A 25 -38.17 -15.37 -23.18
N PHE A 26 -39.10 -14.41 -23.19
CA PHE A 26 -39.80 -13.93 -22.00
C PHE A 26 -40.78 -14.97 -21.46
N ILE A 27 -41.65 -15.53 -22.32
CA ILE A 27 -42.62 -16.58 -21.94
C ILE A 27 -41.90 -17.78 -21.33
N LEU A 28 -40.80 -18.22 -21.94
CA LEU A 28 -39.97 -19.30 -21.40
C LEU A 28 -39.53 -19.00 -19.94
N ARG A 29 -39.03 -17.79 -19.69
CA ARG A 29 -38.56 -17.38 -18.36
C ARG A 29 -39.70 -17.17 -17.36
N LEU A 30 -40.82 -16.62 -17.80
CA LEU A 30 -42.04 -16.49 -16.99
C LEU A 30 -42.57 -17.85 -16.54
N PHE A 31 -42.44 -18.87 -17.39
CA PHE A 31 -42.80 -20.24 -17.05
C PHE A 31 -41.80 -20.87 -16.08
N LEU A 32 -40.49 -20.69 -16.32
CA LEU A 32 -39.43 -21.27 -15.48
C LEU A 32 -39.35 -20.66 -14.06
N ALA A 33 -39.51 -19.34 -13.94
CA ALA A 33 -39.29 -18.62 -12.68
C ALA A 33 -40.10 -19.11 -11.46
N PRO A 34 -41.43 -19.35 -11.57
CA PRO A 34 -42.24 -19.83 -10.45
C PRO A 34 -42.10 -21.34 -10.18
N MET A 35 -41.56 -22.13 -11.12
CA MET A 35 -41.46 -23.59 -10.98
C MET A 35 -40.30 -24.03 -10.09
N TRP A 36 -39.26 -23.20 -10.00
CA TRP A 36 -38.05 -23.52 -9.27
C TRP A 36 -37.81 -22.44 -8.23
N VAL A 37 -37.64 -22.82 -6.96
CA VAL A 37 -37.23 -21.88 -5.90
C VAL A 37 -35.92 -21.22 -6.32
N GLY A 38 -34.96 -22.02 -6.78
CA GLY A 38 -33.62 -21.59 -7.19
C GLY A 38 -32.59 -22.03 -6.15
N TYR A 39 -31.49 -21.28 -6.03
CA TYR A 39 -30.52 -21.52 -4.97
C TYR A 39 -31.07 -20.94 -3.66
N ASP A 40 -31.51 -21.83 -2.77
CA ASP A 40 -32.34 -21.51 -1.60
C ASP A 40 -31.75 -20.37 -0.74
N THR A 41 -30.44 -20.42 -0.46
CA THR A 41 -29.74 -19.39 0.32
C THR A 41 -29.83 -18.01 -0.31
N ASP A 42 -29.56 -17.88 -1.62
CA ASP A 42 -29.58 -16.59 -2.32
C ASP A 42 -31.02 -16.03 -2.36
N VAL A 43 -31.98 -16.89 -2.71
CA VAL A 43 -33.38 -16.51 -2.92
C VAL A 43 -34.03 -16.07 -1.61
N ARG A 44 -33.86 -16.84 -0.53
CA ARG A 44 -34.38 -16.46 0.79
C ARG A 44 -33.76 -15.17 1.30
N THR A 45 -32.46 -15.00 1.05
CA THR A 45 -31.73 -13.78 1.44
C THR A 45 -32.29 -12.56 0.72
N PHE A 46 -32.52 -12.64 -0.60
CA PHE A 46 -33.13 -11.54 -1.35
C PHE A 46 -34.57 -11.27 -0.94
N MET A 47 -35.36 -12.28 -0.58
CA MET A 47 -36.71 -12.08 -0.01
C MET A 47 -36.63 -11.34 1.32
N ALA A 48 -35.77 -11.77 2.25
CA ALA A 48 -35.61 -11.14 3.55
C ALA A 48 -35.14 -9.68 3.44
N TRP A 49 -34.17 -9.41 2.57
CA TRP A 49 -33.71 -8.04 2.31
C TRP A 49 -34.78 -7.18 1.64
N SER A 50 -35.58 -7.76 0.74
CA SER A 50 -36.68 -7.05 0.09
C SER A 50 -37.76 -6.64 1.07
N ASP A 51 -38.19 -7.55 1.94
CA ASP A 51 -39.16 -7.28 3.00
C ASP A 51 -38.65 -6.19 3.95
N ARG A 52 -37.40 -6.32 4.41
CA ARG A 52 -36.78 -5.35 5.32
C ARG A 52 -36.59 -3.98 4.67
N ALA A 53 -36.12 -3.92 3.42
CA ALA A 53 -35.92 -2.65 2.71
C ALA A 53 -37.20 -1.82 2.67
N TYR A 54 -38.34 -2.48 2.45
CA TYR A 54 -39.65 -1.83 2.43
C TYR A 54 -40.18 -1.47 3.83
N THR A 55 -40.15 -2.42 4.77
CA THR A 55 -40.77 -2.25 6.10
C THR A 55 -39.99 -1.32 7.03
N VAL A 56 -38.65 -1.36 6.98
CA VAL A 56 -37.76 -0.53 7.81
C VAL A 56 -37.37 0.77 7.09
N GLY A 57 -37.40 0.78 5.76
CA GLY A 57 -36.98 1.90 4.93
C GLY A 57 -35.47 1.90 4.61
N LEU A 58 -35.09 2.66 3.57
CA LEU A 58 -33.72 2.66 3.04
C LEU A 58 -32.68 3.25 4.01
N SER A 59 -33.06 4.23 4.84
CA SER A 59 -32.17 4.87 5.84
C SER A 59 -31.62 3.88 6.86
N ASP A 60 -32.48 2.97 7.32
CA ASP A 60 -32.21 2.07 8.43
C ASP A 60 -31.98 0.63 7.97
N LEU A 61 -32.05 0.36 6.66
CA LEU A 61 -31.83 -0.96 6.07
C LEU A 61 -30.55 -1.60 6.61
N TYR A 62 -29.40 -0.94 6.43
CA TYR A 62 -28.10 -1.47 6.85
C TYR A 62 -27.89 -1.50 8.38
N THR A 63 -28.88 -1.12 9.21
CA THR A 63 -28.70 -0.98 10.66
C THR A 63 -28.63 -2.39 11.21
N ASN A 64 -27.55 -2.70 11.92
CA ASN A 64 -27.24 -4.06 12.37
C ASN A 64 -27.16 -5.08 11.20
N ALA A 65 -26.69 -4.65 10.02
CA ALA A 65 -26.56 -5.49 8.83
C ALA A 65 -25.76 -6.79 9.04
N LYS A 66 -24.85 -6.82 10.02
CA LYS A 66 -24.08 -8.02 10.37
C LYS A 66 -24.95 -9.10 11.01
N ASP A 67 -26.00 -8.72 11.73
CA ASP A 67 -26.83 -9.65 12.52
C ASP A 67 -27.77 -10.50 11.65
N TYR A 68 -28.13 -10.00 10.46
CA TYR A 68 -29.05 -10.68 9.53
C TYR A 68 -28.44 -10.92 8.13
N PHE A 69 -27.12 -10.76 8.00
CA PHE A 69 -26.35 -10.98 6.78
C PHE A 69 -26.84 -10.14 5.59
N LEU A 70 -26.33 -8.92 5.43
CA LEU A 70 -26.51 -8.09 4.23
C LEU A 70 -25.15 -7.64 3.67
N ASP A 71 -24.76 -8.21 2.52
CA ASP A 71 -23.45 -8.02 1.88
C ASP A 71 -23.52 -7.34 0.49
N TYR A 72 -24.72 -6.99 0.01
CA TYR A 72 -24.92 -6.26 -1.25
C TYR A 72 -24.80 -4.74 -1.09
N PRO A 73 -24.19 -4.03 -2.06
CA PRO A 73 -24.18 -2.58 -2.05
C PRO A 73 -25.53 -1.95 -2.42
N PRO A 74 -25.69 -0.63 -2.21
CA PRO A 74 -27.01 0.01 -2.15
C PRO A 74 -27.80 0.02 -3.47
N GLY A 75 -27.12 -0.09 -4.61
CA GLY A 75 -27.75 -0.01 -5.93
C GLY A 75 -28.82 -1.09 -6.14
N TYR A 76 -28.56 -2.32 -5.69
CA TYR A 76 -29.53 -3.40 -5.85
C TYR A 76 -30.66 -3.33 -4.81
N MET A 77 -30.42 -2.65 -3.68
CA MET A 77 -31.43 -2.49 -2.63
C MET A 77 -32.63 -1.66 -3.10
N TYR A 78 -32.46 -0.73 -4.06
CA TYR A 78 -33.58 -0.04 -4.69
C TYR A 78 -34.51 -1.00 -5.44
N VAL A 79 -33.95 -2.01 -6.09
CA VAL A 79 -34.74 -3.02 -6.81
C VAL A 79 -35.51 -3.87 -5.79
N LEU A 80 -34.84 -4.32 -4.73
CA LEU A 80 -35.47 -5.10 -3.68
C LEU A 80 -36.52 -4.31 -2.89
N TYR A 81 -36.35 -2.99 -2.73
CA TYR A 81 -37.37 -2.11 -2.16
C TYR A 81 -38.66 -2.13 -3.00
N ILE A 82 -38.55 -2.05 -4.33
CA ILE A 82 -39.71 -2.13 -5.23
C ILE A 82 -40.37 -3.51 -5.15
N VAL A 83 -39.58 -4.59 -5.08
CA VAL A 83 -40.11 -5.95 -4.89
C VAL A 83 -40.90 -6.04 -3.58
N GLY A 84 -40.37 -5.49 -2.48
CA GLY A 84 -41.01 -5.51 -1.17
C GLY A 84 -42.29 -4.69 -1.17
N PHE A 85 -42.26 -3.50 -1.79
CA PHE A 85 -43.45 -2.68 -2.00
C PHE A 85 -44.55 -3.43 -2.76
N LEU A 86 -44.22 -4.11 -3.86
CA LEU A 86 -45.21 -4.87 -4.64
C LEU A 86 -45.80 -6.03 -3.84
N HIS A 87 -44.96 -6.71 -3.06
CA HIS A 87 -45.35 -7.85 -2.23
C HIS A 87 -46.37 -7.44 -1.17
N HIS A 88 -46.07 -6.37 -0.43
CA HIS A 88 -46.96 -5.79 0.58
C HIS A 88 -48.23 -5.18 -0.04
N LYS A 89 -48.10 -4.45 -1.15
CA LYS A 89 -49.24 -3.75 -1.78
C LYS A 89 -50.25 -4.70 -2.43
N LEU A 90 -49.78 -5.82 -2.98
CA LEU A 90 -50.60 -6.84 -3.64
C LEU A 90 -50.94 -8.02 -2.73
N SER A 91 -50.48 -8.01 -1.47
CA SER A 91 -50.71 -9.07 -0.47
C SER A 91 -50.32 -10.46 -0.99
N ILE A 92 -49.20 -10.55 -1.71
CA ILE A 92 -48.69 -11.80 -2.27
C ILE A 92 -48.04 -12.61 -1.13
N PRO A 93 -48.21 -13.93 -1.00
CA PRO A 93 -47.47 -14.71 0.00
C PRO A 93 -45.99 -14.93 -0.42
N TRP A 94 -45.03 -14.80 0.51
CA TRP A 94 -43.59 -15.00 0.22
C TRP A 94 -43.25 -16.38 -0.34
N GLU A 95 -43.97 -17.41 0.10
CA GLU A 95 -43.81 -18.81 -0.35
C GLU A 95 -44.50 -19.11 -1.69
N SER A 96 -45.17 -18.14 -2.32
CA SER A 96 -45.90 -18.35 -3.57
C SER A 96 -45.00 -18.33 -4.80
N GLY A 97 -45.39 -19.04 -5.87
CA GLY A 97 -44.74 -18.92 -7.18
C GLY A 97 -44.78 -17.49 -7.74
N ALA A 98 -45.80 -16.70 -7.39
CA ALA A 98 -45.89 -15.29 -7.77
C ALA A 98 -44.78 -14.43 -7.10
N SER A 99 -44.44 -14.73 -5.84
CA SER A 99 -43.32 -14.09 -5.13
C SER A 99 -41.98 -14.39 -5.83
N LEU A 100 -41.73 -15.67 -6.17
CA LEU A 100 -40.54 -16.07 -6.93
C LEU A 100 -40.47 -15.36 -8.28
N LEU A 101 -41.59 -15.24 -8.98
CA LEU A 101 -41.64 -14.55 -10.27
C LEU A 101 -41.27 -13.06 -10.13
N ILE A 102 -41.86 -12.34 -9.18
CA ILE A 102 -41.56 -10.91 -8.97
C ILE A 102 -40.09 -10.71 -8.59
N LEU A 103 -39.55 -11.57 -7.73
CA LEU A 103 -38.17 -11.51 -7.29
C LEU A 103 -37.17 -11.70 -8.45
N LYS A 104 -37.46 -12.62 -9.38
CA LYS A 104 -36.59 -12.95 -10.52
C LYS A 104 -36.82 -12.06 -11.74
N LEU A 105 -37.93 -11.32 -11.78
CA LEU A 105 -38.32 -10.48 -12.91
C LEU A 105 -37.26 -9.44 -13.30
N PRO A 106 -36.56 -8.74 -12.37
CA PRO A 106 -35.51 -7.78 -12.74
C PRO A 106 -34.39 -8.40 -13.58
N ALA A 107 -33.93 -9.61 -13.21
CA ALA A 107 -32.89 -10.32 -13.95
C ALA A 107 -33.41 -10.81 -15.32
N ILE A 108 -34.65 -11.29 -15.38
CA ILE A 108 -35.33 -11.69 -16.63
C ILE A 108 -35.44 -10.51 -17.60
N LEU A 109 -35.84 -9.33 -17.11
CA LEU A 109 -35.93 -8.12 -17.94
C LEU A 109 -34.54 -7.67 -18.40
N ALA A 110 -33.52 -7.77 -17.55
CA ALA A 110 -32.14 -7.46 -17.93
C ALA A 110 -31.62 -8.35 -19.06
N ASP A 111 -31.93 -9.65 -19.05
CA ASP A 111 -31.61 -10.57 -20.16
C ASP A 111 -32.22 -10.08 -21.47
N LEU A 112 -33.51 -9.72 -21.47
CA LEU A 112 -34.23 -9.29 -22.67
C LEU A 112 -33.70 -7.96 -23.21
N VAL A 113 -33.42 -7.00 -22.33
CA VAL A 113 -32.80 -5.72 -22.68
C VAL A 113 -31.40 -5.96 -23.26
N THR A 114 -30.63 -6.89 -22.69
CA THR A 114 -29.32 -7.27 -23.19
C THR A 114 -29.40 -7.94 -24.55
N SER A 115 -30.35 -8.86 -24.78
CA SER A 115 -30.60 -9.46 -26.10
C SER A 115 -30.97 -8.41 -27.15
N TYR A 116 -31.82 -7.45 -26.79
CA TYR A 116 -32.14 -6.31 -27.65
C TYR A 116 -30.89 -5.47 -27.96
N LEU A 117 -30.06 -5.20 -26.95
CA LEU A 117 -28.81 -4.45 -27.12
C LEU A 117 -27.83 -5.19 -28.05
N VAL A 118 -27.66 -6.50 -27.88
CA VAL A 118 -26.87 -7.36 -28.77
C VAL A 118 -27.36 -7.27 -30.22
N PHE A 119 -28.68 -7.33 -30.44
CA PHE A 119 -29.26 -7.15 -31.77
C PHE A 119 -28.94 -5.76 -32.36
N ARG A 120 -29.14 -4.70 -31.55
CA ARG A 120 -28.92 -3.32 -31.99
C ARG A 120 -27.46 -3.05 -32.37
N ILE A 121 -26.53 -3.54 -31.57
CA ILE A 121 -25.09 -3.40 -31.84
C ILE A 121 -24.71 -4.22 -33.08
N ALA A 122 -25.18 -5.46 -33.19
CA ALA A 122 -24.89 -6.31 -34.34
C ALA A 122 -25.47 -5.77 -35.66
N ASN A 123 -26.61 -5.09 -35.64
CA ASN A 123 -27.29 -4.56 -36.83
C ASN A 123 -26.92 -3.09 -37.17
N HIS A 124 -25.96 -2.49 -36.46
CA HIS A 124 -25.61 -1.07 -36.64
C HIS A 124 -24.76 -0.84 -37.91
N ARG A 125 -25.41 -0.45 -39.02
CA ARG A 125 -24.78 -0.36 -40.35
C ARG A 125 -23.61 0.63 -40.44
N GLN A 126 -23.66 1.76 -39.74
CA GLN A 126 -22.59 2.78 -39.77
C GLN A 126 -21.28 2.31 -39.10
N GLU A 127 -21.31 1.25 -38.30
CA GLU A 127 -20.13 0.70 -37.62
C GLU A 127 -19.63 -0.61 -38.28
N GLY A 128 -20.13 -0.94 -39.47
CA GLY A 128 -19.82 -2.20 -40.17
C GLY A 128 -20.65 -3.39 -39.67
N GLY A 129 -21.86 -3.15 -39.18
CA GLY A 129 -22.80 -4.15 -38.67
C GLY A 129 -23.16 -5.25 -39.68
N ARG A 130 -23.67 -6.37 -39.15
CA ARG A 130 -24.06 -7.55 -39.92
C ARG A 130 -25.48 -7.42 -40.45
N SER A 131 -25.87 -8.33 -41.34
CA SER A 131 -27.27 -8.43 -41.78
C SER A 131 -28.18 -8.65 -40.58
N TRP A 132 -29.40 -8.10 -40.65
CA TRP A 132 -30.40 -8.23 -39.59
C TRP A 132 -30.67 -9.70 -39.21
N LYS A 133 -30.51 -10.63 -40.15
CA LYS A 133 -30.62 -12.09 -39.91
C LYS A 133 -29.54 -12.57 -38.94
N VAL A 134 -28.30 -12.18 -39.17
CA VAL A 134 -27.18 -12.58 -38.30
C VAL A 134 -27.26 -11.86 -36.96
N ALA A 135 -27.67 -10.59 -36.94
CA ALA A 135 -27.91 -9.87 -35.69
C ALA A 135 -29.00 -10.54 -34.84
N LEU A 136 -30.08 -11.02 -35.47
CA LEU A 136 -31.15 -11.77 -34.81
C LEU A 136 -30.63 -13.12 -34.26
N ILE A 137 -29.81 -13.84 -35.02
CA ILE A 137 -29.19 -15.09 -34.56
C ILE A 137 -28.30 -14.84 -33.34
N LEU A 138 -27.48 -13.79 -33.34
CA LEU A 138 -26.61 -13.46 -32.20
C LEU A 138 -27.40 -13.08 -30.95
N ALA A 139 -28.49 -12.32 -31.13
CA ALA A 139 -29.41 -12.01 -30.03
C ALA A 139 -30.11 -13.27 -29.50
N ALA A 140 -30.53 -14.18 -30.38
CA ALA A 140 -31.12 -15.46 -30.02
C ALA A 140 -30.13 -16.37 -29.29
N LEU A 141 -28.87 -16.40 -29.73
CA LEU A 141 -27.79 -17.15 -29.09
C LEU A 141 -27.55 -16.71 -27.64
N PHE A 142 -27.80 -15.44 -27.31
CA PHE A 142 -27.78 -14.98 -25.92
C PHE A 142 -29.11 -15.26 -25.20
N ALA A 143 -30.25 -14.92 -25.84
CA ALA A 143 -31.59 -15.02 -25.25
C ALA A 143 -31.94 -16.47 -24.83
N PHE A 144 -31.52 -17.46 -25.61
CA PHE A 144 -31.84 -18.87 -25.36
C PHE A 144 -30.67 -19.67 -24.78
N ASN A 145 -29.57 -19.01 -24.41
CA ASN A 145 -28.41 -19.67 -23.81
C ASN A 145 -28.77 -20.25 -22.42
N PRO A 146 -28.63 -21.58 -22.21
CA PRO A 146 -28.88 -22.21 -20.92
C PRO A 146 -28.13 -21.57 -19.76
N ALA A 147 -26.87 -21.18 -19.96
CA ALA A 147 -26.06 -20.56 -18.90
C ALA A 147 -26.61 -19.20 -18.44
N ILE A 148 -27.39 -18.52 -19.28
CA ILE A 148 -27.96 -17.21 -19.00
C ILE A 148 -29.30 -17.36 -18.26
N TRP A 149 -30.26 -18.11 -18.83
CA TRP A 149 -31.57 -18.26 -18.20
C TRP A 149 -31.57 -19.17 -16.97
N LEU A 150 -30.58 -20.08 -16.83
CA LEU A 150 -30.38 -20.82 -15.57
C LEU A 150 -29.99 -19.87 -14.43
N ASN A 151 -29.15 -18.87 -14.68
CA ASN A 151 -28.75 -17.89 -13.66
C ASN A 151 -29.88 -16.90 -13.34
N SER A 152 -30.57 -16.37 -14.34
CA SER A 152 -31.63 -15.38 -14.12
C SER A 152 -32.96 -16.00 -13.67
N ALA A 153 -33.57 -16.85 -14.50
CA ALA A 153 -34.93 -17.34 -14.28
C ALA A 153 -35.00 -18.55 -13.35
N VAL A 154 -34.02 -19.46 -13.37
CA VAL A 154 -34.06 -20.66 -12.50
C VAL A 154 -33.42 -20.39 -11.14
N TRP A 155 -32.18 -19.91 -11.10
CA TRP A 155 -31.45 -19.62 -9.86
C TRP A 155 -32.00 -18.40 -9.13
N GLY A 156 -32.31 -17.32 -9.85
CA GLY A 156 -32.75 -16.04 -9.28
C GLY A 156 -31.62 -15.06 -8.94
N GLN A 157 -30.46 -15.22 -9.60
CA GLN A 157 -29.32 -14.35 -9.43
C GLN A 157 -29.37 -13.14 -10.38
N VAL A 158 -28.65 -12.07 -10.05
CA VAL A 158 -28.80 -10.75 -10.69
C VAL A 158 -27.61 -10.35 -11.55
N ASP A 159 -26.79 -11.33 -11.96
CA ASP A 159 -25.58 -11.11 -12.75
C ASP A 159 -25.90 -10.43 -14.09
N SER A 160 -27.04 -10.77 -14.71
CA SER A 160 -27.53 -10.13 -15.93
C SER A 160 -27.77 -8.61 -15.77
N PHE A 161 -28.25 -8.18 -14.61
CA PHE A 161 -28.51 -6.77 -14.31
C PHE A 161 -27.19 -5.99 -14.17
N PHE A 162 -26.21 -6.57 -13.47
CA PHE A 162 -24.86 -6.04 -13.36
C PHE A 162 -24.17 -5.92 -14.73
N MET A 163 -24.24 -6.98 -15.55
CA MET A 163 -23.54 -7.03 -16.84
C MET A 163 -24.06 -6.02 -17.87
N LEU A 164 -25.33 -5.63 -17.79
CA LEU A 164 -25.88 -4.59 -18.63
C LEU A 164 -25.11 -3.26 -18.46
N PHE A 165 -24.80 -2.87 -17.22
CA PHE A 165 -24.07 -1.65 -16.92
C PHE A 165 -22.58 -1.74 -17.28
N ILE A 166 -21.96 -2.92 -17.12
CA ILE A 166 -20.58 -3.15 -17.59
C ILE A 166 -20.51 -2.98 -19.11
N VAL A 167 -21.40 -3.60 -19.88
CA VAL A 167 -21.40 -3.43 -21.34
C VAL A 167 -21.71 -1.99 -21.74
N ALA A 168 -22.65 -1.31 -21.08
CA ALA A 168 -22.92 0.10 -21.31
C ALA A 168 -21.67 0.97 -21.09
N THR A 169 -20.93 0.70 -20.01
CA THR A 169 -19.65 1.36 -19.70
C THR A 169 -18.66 1.20 -20.85
N LEU A 170 -18.40 -0.04 -21.28
CA LEU A 170 -17.42 -0.32 -22.33
C LEU A 170 -17.83 0.29 -23.68
N LEU A 171 -19.12 0.29 -24.00
CA LEU A 171 -19.63 0.92 -25.23
C LEU A 171 -19.51 2.45 -25.20
N MET A 172 -19.79 3.10 -24.06
CA MET A 172 -19.56 4.54 -23.91
C MET A 172 -18.08 4.89 -23.97
N GLN A 173 -17.23 4.06 -23.37
CA GLN A 173 -15.78 4.19 -23.42
C GLN A 173 -15.27 4.10 -24.88
N MET A 174 -15.71 3.10 -25.64
CA MET A 174 -15.38 2.95 -27.07
C MET A 174 -15.83 4.16 -27.91
N LYS A 175 -16.94 4.82 -27.53
CA LYS A 175 -17.42 6.05 -28.17
C LYS A 175 -16.68 7.31 -27.71
N GLY A 176 -15.70 7.20 -26.83
CA GLY A 176 -14.99 8.33 -26.24
C GLY A 176 -15.86 9.17 -25.29
N LYS A 177 -16.99 8.64 -24.82
CA LYS A 177 -17.91 9.30 -23.87
C LYS A 177 -17.54 8.91 -22.43
N LEU A 178 -16.36 9.34 -21.99
CA LEU A 178 -15.75 8.88 -20.73
C LEU A 178 -16.54 9.28 -19.48
N PRO A 179 -17.14 10.49 -19.37
CA PRO A 179 -18.00 10.81 -18.23
C PRO A 179 -19.25 9.92 -18.15
N GLN A 180 -19.86 9.58 -19.28
CA GLN A 180 -20.99 8.65 -19.34
C GLN A 180 -20.56 7.22 -18.99
N ALA A 181 -19.36 6.80 -19.41
CA ALA A 181 -18.79 5.54 -18.97
C ALA A 181 -18.55 5.53 -17.44
N ALA A 182 -18.09 6.64 -16.86
CA ALA A 182 -17.91 6.79 -15.42
C ALA A 182 -19.23 6.74 -14.63
N PHE A 183 -20.32 7.27 -15.21
CA PHE A 183 -21.67 7.10 -14.66
C PHE A 183 -22.09 5.62 -14.61
N PHE A 184 -21.97 4.89 -15.73
CA PHE A 184 -22.39 3.49 -15.78
C PHE A 184 -21.52 2.56 -14.94
N ILE A 185 -20.22 2.81 -14.82
CA ILE A 185 -19.36 2.00 -13.95
C ILE A 185 -19.65 2.25 -12.47
N ALA A 186 -20.00 3.48 -12.09
CA ALA A 186 -20.46 3.80 -10.73
C ALA A 186 -21.77 3.07 -10.40
N LEU A 187 -22.73 3.04 -11.33
CA LEU A 187 -23.93 2.21 -11.19
C LEU A 187 -23.60 0.73 -11.01
N ALA A 188 -22.71 0.18 -11.84
CA ALA A 188 -22.27 -1.20 -11.71
C ALA A 188 -21.61 -1.47 -10.35
N LEU A 189 -20.82 -0.52 -9.83
CA LEU A 189 -20.15 -0.63 -8.54
C LEU A 189 -21.13 -0.65 -7.36
N LEU A 190 -22.20 0.13 -7.44
CA LEU A 190 -23.31 0.10 -6.47
C LEU A 190 -24.12 -1.20 -6.53
N LEU A 191 -23.98 -2.01 -7.58
CA LEU A 191 -24.59 -3.32 -7.65
C LEU A 191 -23.66 -4.40 -7.11
N LYS A 192 -22.39 -4.37 -7.52
CA LYS A 192 -21.41 -5.42 -7.21
C LYS A 192 -19.96 -4.85 -7.19
N PRO A 193 -19.15 -5.18 -6.16
CA PRO A 193 -17.74 -4.73 -6.08
C PRO A 193 -16.89 -5.17 -7.28
N GLN A 194 -17.27 -6.26 -7.94
CA GLN A 194 -16.61 -6.80 -9.13
C GLN A 194 -16.51 -5.77 -10.27
N ALA A 195 -17.32 -4.70 -10.28
CA ALA A 195 -17.18 -3.58 -11.22
C ALA A 195 -15.77 -2.93 -11.19
N LEU A 196 -15.10 -2.92 -10.03
CA LEU A 196 -13.77 -2.31 -9.88
C LEU A 196 -12.74 -2.90 -10.86
N LEU A 197 -12.89 -4.18 -11.21
CA LEU A 197 -12.04 -4.89 -12.16
C LEU A 197 -12.08 -4.25 -13.55
N PHE A 198 -13.21 -3.67 -13.97
CA PHE A 198 -13.35 -2.99 -15.25
C PHE A 198 -12.96 -1.51 -15.19
N GLY A 199 -12.96 -0.90 -14.01
CA GLY A 199 -12.59 0.49 -13.79
C GLY A 199 -11.15 0.82 -14.19
N ILE A 200 -10.23 -0.15 -14.11
CA ILE A 200 -8.83 0.00 -14.55
C ILE A 200 -8.75 0.40 -16.03
N PHE A 201 -9.54 -0.21 -16.91
CA PHE A 201 -9.49 0.08 -18.34
C PHE A 201 -10.04 1.47 -18.65
N LEU A 202 -11.12 1.88 -17.98
CA LEU A 202 -11.67 3.23 -18.10
C LEU A 202 -10.66 4.28 -17.61
N LEU A 203 -10.01 4.01 -16.48
CA LEU A 203 -8.98 4.90 -15.91
C LEU A 203 -7.82 5.10 -16.88
N ILE A 204 -7.36 4.04 -17.55
CA ILE A 204 -6.32 4.13 -18.58
C ILE A 204 -6.73 5.11 -19.69
N ASP A 205 -7.97 5.06 -20.18
CA ASP A 205 -8.43 5.95 -21.25
C ASP A 205 -8.65 7.39 -20.79
N VAL A 206 -9.18 7.57 -19.59
CA VAL A 206 -9.33 8.89 -18.95
C VAL A 206 -7.97 9.57 -18.78
N ILE A 207 -6.95 8.84 -18.29
CA ILE A 207 -5.58 9.36 -18.17
C ILE A 207 -4.93 9.59 -19.55
N ARG A 208 -5.25 8.76 -20.55
CA ARG A 208 -4.69 8.88 -21.90
C ARG A 208 -5.28 10.03 -22.71
N ARG A 209 -6.54 10.41 -22.47
CA ARG A 209 -7.24 11.52 -23.14
C ARG A 209 -6.46 12.83 -23.05
N ARG A 210 -5.62 13.00 -22.00
CA ARG A 210 -4.80 14.22 -21.75
C ARG A 210 -5.63 15.51 -21.67
N ASP A 211 -6.91 15.38 -21.37
CA ASP A 211 -7.85 16.48 -21.23
C ASP A 211 -8.28 16.54 -19.76
N LEU A 212 -7.88 17.61 -19.07
CA LEU A 212 -8.16 17.81 -17.65
C LEU A 212 -9.66 17.93 -17.38
N MET A 213 -10.43 18.53 -18.29
CA MET A 213 -11.88 18.69 -18.13
C MET A 213 -12.59 17.35 -18.26
N VAL A 214 -12.22 16.54 -19.25
CA VAL A 214 -12.77 15.19 -19.38
C VAL A 214 -12.39 14.32 -18.19
N TRP A 215 -11.16 14.46 -17.67
CA TRP A 215 -10.72 13.77 -16.47
C TRP A 215 -11.54 14.17 -15.24
N LEU A 216 -11.62 15.47 -14.94
CA LEU A 216 -12.38 16.00 -13.82
C LEU A 216 -13.85 15.61 -13.93
N LEU A 217 -14.46 15.78 -15.10
CA LEU A 217 -15.86 15.45 -15.31
C LEU A 217 -16.12 13.95 -15.14
N SER A 218 -15.20 13.07 -15.58
CA SER A 218 -15.35 11.63 -15.39
C SER A 218 -15.27 11.23 -13.91
N VAL A 219 -14.28 11.78 -13.18
CA VAL A 219 -14.12 11.51 -11.75
C VAL A 219 -15.31 12.07 -10.95
N LEU A 220 -15.69 13.32 -11.19
CA LEU A 220 -16.83 13.97 -10.55
C LEU A 220 -18.13 13.24 -10.85
N THR A 221 -18.36 12.80 -12.10
CA THR A 221 -19.56 12.04 -12.46
C THR A 221 -19.61 10.70 -11.70
N GLY A 222 -18.50 9.96 -11.65
CA GLY A 222 -18.43 8.71 -10.90
C GLY A 222 -18.70 8.89 -9.40
N ILE A 223 -18.02 9.85 -8.77
CA ILE A 223 -18.18 10.15 -7.33
C ILE A 223 -19.59 10.67 -7.04
N ALA A 224 -20.10 11.63 -7.82
CA ALA A 224 -21.44 12.18 -7.62
C ALA A 224 -22.51 11.09 -7.76
N THR A 225 -22.38 10.19 -8.73
CA THR A 225 -23.31 9.07 -8.92
C THR A 225 -23.31 8.15 -7.69
N MET A 226 -22.13 7.79 -7.18
CA MET A 226 -22.00 6.97 -5.96
C MET A 226 -22.63 7.66 -4.75
N LEU A 227 -22.28 8.92 -4.51
CA LEU A 227 -22.73 9.67 -3.32
C LEU A 227 -24.24 9.90 -3.34
N VAL A 228 -24.79 10.37 -4.47
CA VAL A 228 -26.22 10.66 -4.59
C VAL A 228 -27.06 9.40 -4.38
N LEU A 229 -26.64 8.27 -4.96
CA LEU A 229 -27.40 7.02 -4.85
C LEU A 229 -27.18 6.30 -3.51
N ALA A 230 -26.06 6.53 -2.82
CA ALA A 230 -25.82 6.01 -1.48
C ALA A 230 -26.46 6.90 -0.39
N LEU A 231 -26.78 8.16 -0.68
CA LEU A 231 -27.26 9.14 0.30
C LEU A 231 -28.49 8.66 1.09
N PRO A 232 -29.54 8.07 0.49
CA PRO A 232 -30.71 7.60 1.25
C PRO A 232 -30.40 6.54 2.31
N PHE A 233 -29.30 5.79 2.15
CA PHE A 233 -28.86 4.76 3.10
C PHE A 233 -27.89 5.31 4.17
N ALA A 234 -27.40 6.53 3.97
CA ALA A 234 -26.41 7.18 4.82
C ALA A 234 -27.02 8.24 5.76
N ILE A 235 -28.32 8.55 5.67
CA ILE A 235 -28.97 9.62 6.45
C ILE A 235 -28.72 9.47 7.96
N ASN A 236 -28.82 8.24 8.47
CA ASN A 236 -28.68 7.92 9.90
C ASN A 236 -27.28 7.34 10.24
N ARG A 237 -26.26 7.53 9.39
CA ARG A 237 -24.93 6.89 9.55
C ARG A 237 -23.77 7.81 9.18
N GLY A 238 -22.62 7.60 9.81
CA GLY A 238 -21.34 8.20 9.38
C GLY A 238 -20.83 7.58 8.08
N TYR A 239 -20.10 8.33 7.25
CA TYR A 239 -19.66 7.95 5.90
C TYR A 239 -18.80 6.64 5.80
N GLN A 240 -18.33 6.09 6.92
CA GLN A 240 -17.47 4.90 6.96
C GLN A 240 -18.18 3.60 6.60
N TRP A 241 -19.50 3.52 6.82
CA TRP A 241 -20.27 2.27 6.66
C TRP A 241 -20.14 1.65 5.25
N LEU A 242 -20.06 2.48 4.21
CA LEU A 242 -19.96 2.01 2.84
C LEU A 242 -18.58 1.37 2.58
N ILE A 243 -17.53 1.95 3.15
CA ILE A 243 -16.17 1.40 3.06
C ILE A 243 -16.08 0.07 3.81
N GLU A 244 -16.67 0.00 5.01
CA GLU A 244 -16.74 -1.24 5.79
C GLU A 244 -17.53 -2.33 5.07
N LEU A 245 -18.65 -1.98 4.43
CA LEU A 245 -19.45 -2.90 3.63
C LEU A 245 -18.62 -3.51 2.50
N TYR A 246 -18.01 -2.67 1.65
CA TYR A 246 -17.16 -3.15 0.56
C TYR A 246 -15.96 -3.96 1.06
N GLY A 247 -15.32 -3.54 2.16
CA GLY A 247 -14.22 -4.26 2.78
C GLY A 247 -14.63 -5.66 3.29
N GLY A 248 -15.77 -5.74 3.97
CA GLY A 248 -16.35 -7.01 4.45
C GLY A 248 -16.72 -7.97 3.32
N THR A 249 -17.38 -7.47 2.27
CA THR A 249 -17.75 -8.28 1.11
C THR A 249 -16.51 -8.85 0.40
N LEU A 250 -15.42 -8.08 0.28
CA LEU A 250 -14.16 -8.56 -0.33
C LEU A 250 -13.39 -9.54 0.57
N ALA A 251 -13.56 -9.44 1.89
CA ALA A 251 -12.94 -10.34 2.85
C ALA A 251 -13.62 -11.72 2.91
N SER A 252 -14.90 -11.78 2.56
CA SER A 252 -15.76 -12.97 2.67
C SER A 252 -15.23 -14.18 1.87
N TYR A 253 -15.60 -15.39 2.33
CA TYR A 253 -15.29 -16.69 1.72
C TYR A 253 -13.80 -16.91 1.41
N PRO A 254 -12.92 -17.05 2.43
CA PRO A 254 -11.47 -17.20 2.25
C PRO A 254 -11.07 -18.61 1.77
N TYR A 255 -11.69 -19.09 0.68
CA TYR A 255 -11.35 -20.36 0.04
C TYR A 255 -10.65 -20.16 -1.31
N GLY A 256 -9.87 -21.17 -1.72
CA GLY A 256 -9.24 -21.21 -3.04
C GLY A 256 -10.27 -21.09 -4.15
N SER A 257 -11.30 -21.95 -4.14
CA SER A 257 -12.45 -21.90 -5.05
C SER A 257 -13.71 -22.35 -4.31
N LEU A 258 -14.89 -21.87 -4.72
CA LEU A 258 -16.18 -22.26 -4.18
C LEU A 258 -17.06 -22.76 -5.31
N ASN A 259 -17.14 -24.08 -5.48
CA ASN A 259 -17.89 -24.79 -6.53
C ASN A 259 -17.57 -24.34 -7.98
N ALA A 260 -16.57 -23.48 -8.18
CA ALA A 260 -16.24 -22.94 -9.49
C ALA A 260 -15.35 -23.90 -10.27
N PHE A 261 -15.76 -24.25 -11.49
CA PHE A 261 -15.05 -25.18 -12.35
C PHE A 261 -13.89 -24.45 -13.07
N ASN A 262 -12.84 -24.11 -12.30
CA ASN A 262 -11.75 -23.23 -12.70
C ASN A 262 -10.35 -23.82 -12.44
N GLY A 263 -9.30 -23.06 -12.76
CA GLY A 263 -7.91 -23.50 -12.59
C GLY A 263 -7.53 -23.76 -11.14
N ILE A 264 -8.07 -23.01 -10.18
CA ILE A 264 -7.81 -23.23 -8.75
C ILE A 264 -8.49 -24.51 -8.26
N ALA A 265 -9.73 -24.79 -8.66
CA ALA A 265 -10.40 -26.04 -8.36
C ALA A 265 -9.69 -27.25 -9.01
N LEU A 266 -9.15 -27.10 -10.22
CA LEU A 266 -8.34 -28.12 -10.89
C LEU A 266 -7.07 -28.49 -10.10
N LEU A 267 -6.48 -27.52 -9.41
CA LEU A 267 -5.36 -27.73 -8.47
C LEU A 267 -5.80 -28.31 -7.11
N GLY A 268 -7.10 -28.58 -6.95
CA GLY A 268 -7.69 -29.08 -5.71
C GLY A 268 -7.99 -27.98 -4.69
N GLY A 269 -8.20 -26.73 -5.10
CA GLY A 269 -8.49 -25.61 -4.19
C GLY A 269 -9.96 -25.45 -3.78
N ASN A 270 -10.86 -26.35 -4.19
CA ASN A 270 -12.29 -26.22 -3.89
C ASN A 270 -12.58 -26.42 -2.39
N PHE A 271 -13.20 -25.43 -1.74
CA PHE A 271 -13.43 -25.36 -0.28
C PHE A 271 -12.17 -25.53 0.59
N ILE A 272 -11.00 -25.28 0.03
CA ILE A 272 -9.74 -25.29 0.78
C ILE A 272 -9.39 -23.87 1.19
N ASP A 273 -9.00 -23.69 2.45
CA ASP A 273 -8.54 -22.40 2.98
C ASP A 273 -7.42 -21.81 2.09
N ILE A 274 -7.49 -20.51 1.81
CA ILE A 274 -6.54 -19.81 0.93
C ILE A 274 -5.08 -19.89 1.40
N HIS A 275 -4.83 -20.11 2.69
CA HIS A 275 -3.49 -20.22 3.26
C HIS A 275 -2.87 -21.60 3.06
N ASN A 276 -3.67 -22.62 2.73
CA ASN A 276 -3.15 -23.95 2.41
C ASN A 276 -2.34 -23.94 1.11
N THR A 277 -1.40 -24.88 1.02
CA THR A 277 -0.42 -24.94 -0.06
C THR A 277 -0.69 -26.05 -1.07
N VAL A 278 -0.43 -25.77 -2.34
CA VAL A 278 -0.24 -26.74 -3.42
C VAL A 278 1.13 -26.47 -4.05
N LEU A 279 1.94 -27.52 -4.26
CA LEU A 279 3.34 -27.37 -4.72
C LEU A 279 4.18 -26.41 -3.83
N HIS A 280 3.98 -26.45 -2.51
CA HIS A 280 4.62 -25.56 -1.52
C HIS A 280 4.31 -24.06 -1.67
N ILE A 281 3.31 -23.68 -2.49
CA ILE A 281 2.85 -22.30 -2.65
C ILE A 281 1.40 -22.21 -2.17
N SER A 282 1.07 -21.20 -1.36
CA SER A 282 -0.31 -21.03 -0.89
C SER A 282 -1.26 -20.67 -2.04
N TYR A 283 -2.52 -21.11 -1.97
CA TYR A 283 -3.53 -20.73 -2.97
C TYR A 283 -3.67 -19.21 -3.09
N GLN A 284 -3.57 -18.48 -1.98
CA GLN A 284 -3.53 -17.02 -1.97
C GLN A 284 -2.41 -16.46 -2.84
N THR A 285 -1.20 -17.00 -2.72
CA THR A 285 -0.04 -16.57 -3.50
C THR A 285 -0.22 -16.89 -4.99
N ILE A 286 -0.76 -18.07 -5.33
CA ILE A 286 -1.11 -18.43 -6.70
C ILE A 286 -2.13 -17.44 -7.28
N GLY A 287 -3.15 -17.10 -6.49
CA GLY A 287 -4.16 -16.10 -6.85
C GLY A 287 -3.56 -14.72 -7.17
N TYR A 288 -2.64 -14.25 -6.34
CA TYR A 288 -1.96 -12.96 -6.55
C TYR A 288 -1.05 -12.98 -7.78
N ILE A 289 -0.28 -14.06 -7.99
CA ILE A 289 0.55 -14.22 -9.19
C ILE A 289 -0.34 -14.23 -10.44
N GLY A 290 -1.44 -15.00 -10.41
CA GLY A 290 -2.42 -15.08 -11.48
C GLY A 290 -3.02 -13.72 -11.84
N MET A 291 -3.45 -12.95 -10.84
CA MET A 291 -3.96 -11.58 -11.03
C MET A 291 -2.89 -10.66 -11.64
N GLY A 292 -1.67 -10.68 -11.11
CA GLY A 292 -0.56 -9.87 -11.63
C GLY A 292 -0.27 -10.16 -13.11
N LEU A 293 -0.21 -11.44 -13.48
CA LEU A 293 -0.02 -11.87 -14.87
C LEU A 293 -1.22 -11.49 -15.76
N ALA A 294 -2.45 -11.63 -15.27
CA ALA A 294 -3.66 -11.25 -15.99
C ALA A 294 -3.67 -9.74 -16.29
N ILE A 295 -3.40 -8.89 -15.29
CA ILE A 295 -3.31 -7.43 -15.45
C ILE A 295 -2.20 -7.07 -16.42
N PHE A 296 -1.00 -7.63 -16.24
CA PHE A 296 0.14 -7.36 -17.11
C PHE A 296 -0.17 -7.71 -18.57
N TYR A 297 -0.69 -8.91 -18.82
CA TYR A 297 -0.97 -9.40 -20.16
C TYR A 297 -2.09 -8.61 -20.85
N THR A 298 -3.19 -8.34 -20.14
CA THR A 298 -4.33 -7.57 -20.68
C THR A 298 -3.97 -6.11 -20.92
N CYS A 299 -3.21 -5.48 -20.03
CA CYS A 299 -2.67 -4.14 -20.25
C CYS A 299 -1.69 -4.10 -21.43
N PHE A 300 -0.83 -5.11 -21.57
CA PHE A 300 0.07 -5.23 -22.71
C PHE A 300 -0.71 -5.32 -24.03
N LEU A 301 -1.66 -6.26 -24.15
CA LEU A 301 -2.53 -6.37 -25.32
C LEU A 301 -3.29 -5.07 -25.59
N TYR A 302 -3.73 -4.37 -24.54
CA TYR A 302 -4.43 -3.10 -24.68
C TYR A 302 -3.54 -2.02 -25.29
N THR A 303 -2.28 -1.94 -24.86
CA THR A 303 -1.33 -0.96 -25.39
C THR A 303 -0.95 -1.21 -26.84
N VAL A 304 -0.83 -2.48 -27.26
CA VAL A 304 -0.47 -2.87 -28.62
C VAL A 304 -1.66 -2.77 -29.57
N GLY A 305 -2.85 -3.27 -29.16
CA GLY A 305 -4.03 -3.34 -30.02
C GLY A 305 -4.95 -2.12 -30.02
N LYS A 306 -4.59 -1.03 -29.33
CA LYS A 306 -5.44 0.15 -29.01
C LYS A 306 -6.20 0.78 -30.19
N GLU A 307 -5.69 0.68 -31.42
CA GLU A 307 -6.30 1.34 -32.60
C GLU A 307 -7.36 0.46 -33.26
N ARG A 308 -7.48 -0.79 -32.81
CA ARG A 308 -8.38 -1.79 -33.39
C ARG A 308 -9.74 -1.74 -32.70
N ARG A 309 -10.78 -1.77 -33.52
CA ARG A 309 -12.17 -1.83 -33.04
C ARG A 309 -12.40 -3.13 -32.26
N GLY A 310 -13.02 -3.02 -31.10
CA GLY A 310 -13.38 -4.16 -30.26
C GLY A 310 -12.27 -4.72 -29.36
N VAL A 311 -11.06 -4.14 -29.39
CA VAL A 311 -9.94 -4.58 -28.53
C VAL A 311 -10.28 -4.51 -27.03
N VAL A 312 -10.93 -3.41 -26.60
CA VAL A 312 -11.37 -3.21 -25.21
C VAL A 312 -12.31 -4.34 -24.76
N LEU A 313 -13.22 -4.77 -25.65
CA LEU A 313 -14.20 -5.81 -25.35
C LEU A 313 -13.54 -7.18 -25.21
N TYR A 314 -12.62 -7.53 -26.13
CA TYR A 314 -11.89 -8.79 -26.04
C TYR A 314 -11.01 -8.86 -24.79
N ILE A 315 -10.33 -7.75 -24.47
CA ILE A 315 -9.46 -7.69 -23.30
C ILE A 315 -10.28 -7.76 -22.02
N SER A 316 -11.45 -7.11 -21.98
CA SER A 316 -12.37 -7.22 -20.85
C SER A 316 -12.89 -8.65 -20.68
N PHE A 317 -13.22 -9.33 -21.78
CA PHE A 317 -13.54 -10.77 -21.80
C PHE A 317 -12.38 -11.60 -21.23
N LEU A 318 -11.18 -11.42 -21.77
CA LEU A 318 -10.01 -12.18 -21.37
C LEU A 318 -9.66 -11.94 -19.90
N PHE A 319 -9.76 -10.69 -19.44
CA PHE A 319 -9.45 -10.31 -18.06
C PHE A 319 -10.41 -10.98 -17.08
N ILE A 320 -11.72 -10.89 -17.31
CA ILE A 320 -12.69 -11.47 -16.38
C ILE A 320 -12.63 -13.01 -16.38
N THR A 321 -12.34 -13.63 -17.53
CA THR A 321 -12.07 -15.07 -17.60
C THR A 321 -10.78 -15.41 -16.86
N ALA A 322 -9.72 -14.61 -16.97
CA ALA A 322 -8.48 -14.82 -16.22
C ALA A 322 -8.70 -14.72 -14.70
N VAL A 323 -9.51 -13.75 -14.25
CA VAL A 323 -9.90 -13.62 -12.84
C VAL A 323 -10.61 -14.89 -12.37
N PHE A 324 -11.61 -15.38 -13.13
CA PHE A 324 -12.29 -16.63 -12.81
C PHE A 324 -11.33 -17.84 -12.78
N MET A 325 -10.39 -17.94 -13.73
CA MET A 325 -9.49 -19.08 -13.85
C MET A 325 -8.39 -19.12 -12.79
N CYS A 326 -7.84 -17.96 -12.44
CA CYS A 326 -6.57 -17.86 -11.73
C CYS A 326 -6.67 -17.24 -10.33
N MET A 327 -7.73 -16.51 -10.01
CA MET A 327 -7.87 -15.87 -8.69
C MET A 327 -8.52 -16.82 -7.67
N THR A 328 -8.25 -16.59 -6.38
CA THR A 328 -8.95 -17.26 -5.27
C THR A 328 -10.29 -16.59 -4.94
N LYS A 329 -11.10 -17.20 -4.07
CA LYS A 329 -12.44 -16.72 -3.64
C LYS A 329 -13.45 -16.63 -4.79
N MET A 330 -13.31 -17.50 -5.79
CA MET A 330 -14.15 -17.50 -6.98
C MET A 330 -15.35 -18.42 -6.81
N HIS A 331 -16.53 -17.93 -7.21
CA HIS A 331 -17.78 -18.70 -7.28
C HIS A 331 -18.09 -19.14 -8.72
N GLU A 332 -18.84 -20.23 -8.85
CA GLU A 332 -19.29 -20.82 -10.11
C GLU A 332 -19.94 -19.83 -11.09
N ARG A 333 -20.64 -18.81 -10.56
CA ARG A 333 -21.35 -17.78 -11.33
C ARG A 333 -20.45 -16.75 -12.01
N TYR A 334 -19.20 -16.58 -11.58
CA TYR A 334 -18.38 -15.46 -12.07
C TYR A 334 -17.91 -15.60 -13.53
N LEU A 335 -17.97 -16.81 -14.11
CA LEU A 335 -17.72 -17.00 -15.54
C LEU A 335 -18.84 -16.39 -16.42
N HIS A 336 -20.04 -16.19 -15.86
CA HIS A 336 -21.19 -15.57 -16.55
C HIS A 336 -20.82 -14.25 -17.24
N TYR A 337 -20.02 -13.43 -16.56
CA TYR A 337 -19.59 -12.12 -17.03
C TYR A 337 -18.78 -12.20 -18.34
N GLY A 338 -18.01 -13.27 -18.53
CA GLY A 338 -17.21 -13.49 -19.73
C GLY A 338 -18.05 -13.80 -20.97
N LEU A 339 -19.23 -14.41 -20.82
CA LEU A 339 -20.05 -14.86 -21.94
C LEU A 339 -20.56 -13.70 -22.80
N LEU A 340 -21.16 -12.69 -22.16
CA LEU A 340 -21.65 -11.51 -22.87
C LEU A 340 -20.51 -10.75 -23.55
N LEU A 341 -19.37 -10.61 -22.86
CA LEU A 341 -18.21 -9.91 -23.40
C LEU A 341 -17.58 -10.65 -24.59
N ALA A 342 -17.51 -11.99 -24.56
CA ALA A 342 -17.07 -12.80 -25.69
C ALA A 342 -17.97 -12.60 -26.91
N LEU A 343 -19.29 -12.63 -26.71
CA LEU A 343 -20.27 -12.45 -27.79
C LEU A 343 -20.21 -11.04 -28.39
N VAL A 344 -20.15 -10.00 -27.55
CA VAL A 344 -20.06 -8.61 -28.01
C VAL A 344 -18.70 -8.34 -28.66
N SER A 345 -17.62 -8.94 -28.14
CA SER A 345 -16.30 -8.90 -28.78
C SER A 345 -16.33 -9.51 -30.19
N PHE A 346 -17.02 -10.64 -30.38
CA PHE A 346 -17.19 -11.24 -31.71
C PHE A 346 -17.93 -10.34 -32.70
N ILE A 347 -18.90 -9.54 -32.24
CA ILE A 347 -19.63 -8.60 -33.11
C ILE A 347 -18.67 -7.60 -33.77
N TYR A 348 -17.72 -7.05 -33.00
CA TYR A 348 -16.77 -6.05 -33.49
C TYR A 348 -15.56 -6.67 -34.21
N ILE A 349 -14.97 -7.73 -33.66
CA ILE A 349 -13.74 -8.34 -34.20
C ILE A 349 -14.03 -9.28 -35.38
N LYS A 350 -15.22 -9.88 -35.41
CA LYS A 350 -15.72 -10.78 -36.47
C LYS A 350 -14.94 -12.08 -36.66
N ASP A 351 -14.08 -12.45 -35.73
CA ASP A 351 -13.35 -13.73 -35.76
C ASP A 351 -14.18 -14.88 -35.19
N ARG A 352 -14.47 -15.90 -36.01
CA ARG A 352 -15.31 -17.06 -35.62
C ARG A 352 -14.75 -17.84 -34.43
N ARG A 353 -13.45 -17.79 -34.16
CA ARG A 353 -12.80 -18.45 -33.01
C ARG A 353 -13.29 -17.89 -31.68
N ILE A 354 -13.64 -16.60 -31.64
CA ILE A 354 -14.25 -15.97 -30.45
C ILE A 354 -15.66 -16.51 -30.22
N LEU A 355 -16.42 -16.76 -31.29
CA LEU A 355 -17.75 -17.36 -31.17
C LEU A 355 -17.67 -18.81 -30.65
N TRP A 356 -16.65 -19.57 -31.07
CA TRP A 356 -16.41 -20.91 -30.52
C TRP A 356 -16.05 -20.89 -29.04
N LEU A 357 -15.24 -19.92 -28.60
CA LEU A 357 -14.97 -19.69 -27.18
C LEU A 357 -16.25 -19.36 -26.41
N PHE A 358 -17.11 -18.50 -26.95
CA PHE A 358 -18.41 -18.19 -26.36
C PHE A 358 -19.28 -19.45 -26.20
N ILE A 359 -19.38 -20.28 -27.24
CA ILE A 359 -20.17 -21.53 -27.19
C ILE A 359 -19.58 -22.50 -26.16
N GLY A 360 -18.26 -22.71 -26.19
CA GLY A 360 -17.57 -23.62 -25.27
C GLY A 360 -17.73 -23.20 -23.81
N PHE A 361 -17.45 -21.93 -23.49
CA PHE A 361 -17.66 -21.41 -22.14
C PHE A 361 -19.13 -21.39 -21.73
N SER A 362 -20.07 -21.22 -22.67
CA SER A 362 -21.50 -21.30 -22.36
C SER A 362 -21.90 -22.72 -21.92
N ILE A 363 -21.39 -23.75 -22.61
CA ILE A 363 -21.68 -25.14 -22.26
C ILE A 363 -21.08 -25.47 -20.89
N THR A 364 -19.80 -25.17 -20.68
CA THR A 364 -19.13 -25.49 -19.40
C THR A 364 -19.71 -24.70 -18.23
N HIS A 365 -20.09 -23.43 -18.45
CA HIS A 365 -20.75 -22.62 -17.44
C HIS A 365 -22.16 -23.14 -17.12
N ALA A 366 -22.94 -23.53 -18.14
CA ALA A 366 -24.24 -24.14 -17.92
C ALA A 366 -24.13 -25.44 -17.11
N ILE A 367 -23.14 -26.29 -17.38
CA ILE A 367 -22.87 -27.50 -16.61
C ILE A 367 -22.53 -27.16 -15.16
N ASN A 368 -21.63 -26.20 -14.92
CA ASN A 368 -21.23 -25.80 -13.57
C ASN A 368 -22.43 -25.30 -12.76
N ILE A 369 -23.24 -24.41 -13.34
CA ILE A 369 -24.43 -23.85 -12.69
C ILE A 369 -25.50 -24.92 -12.46
N ALA A 370 -25.74 -25.79 -13.44
CA ALA A 370 -26.71 -26.86 -13.32
C ALA A 370 -26.33 -27.89 -12.25
N ASP A 371 -25.04 -28.24 -12.11
CA ASP A 371 -24.59 -29.17 -11.07
C ASP A 371 -24.80 -28.59 -9.66
N VAL A 372 -24.42 -27.33 -9.45
CA VAL A 372 -24.62 -26.65 -8.16
C VAL A 372 -26.12 -26.52 -7.83
N LEU A 373 -26.96 -26.14 -8.80
CA LEU A 373 -28.41 -26.08 -8.59
C LEU A 373 -28.99 -27.46 -8.24
N LYS A 374 -28.63 -28.49 -9.01
CA LYS A 374 -29.10 -29.85 -8.78
C LYS A 374 -28.77 -30.33 -7.37
N ARG A 375 -27.54 -30.11 -6.90
CA ARG A 375 -27.12 -30.49 -5.55
C ARG A 375 -27.80 -29.65 -4.47
N SER A 376 -28.01 -28.36 -4.72
CA SER A 376 -28.74 -27.48 -3.79
C SER A 376 -30.18 -27.94 -3.53
N PHE A 377 -30.85 -28.55 -4.51
CA PHE A 377 -32.19 -29.15 -4.31
C PHE A 377 -32.18 -30.36 -3.37
N HIS A 378 -31.01 -30.98 -3.18
CA HIS A 378 -30.79 -32.05 -2.21
C HIS A 378 -30.10 -31.53 -0.93
N GLN A 379 -30.02 -30.21 -0.74
CA GLN A 379 -29.32 -29.56 0.37
C GLN A 379 -27.82 -29.91 0.47
N ASP A 380 -27.22 -30.39 -0.64
CA ASP A 380 -25.78 -30.56 -0.78
C ASP A 380 -25.21 -29.30 -1.46
N TYR A 381 -24.53 -28.47 -0.68
CA TYR A 381 -23.97 -27.20 -1.17
C TYR A 381 -22.47 -27.30 -1.49
N HIS A 382 -21.85 -28.47 -1.31
CA HIS A 382 -20.39 -28.63 -1.37
C HIS A 382 -19.99 -29.71 -2.36
N ILE A 383 -19.49 -29.30 -3.53
CA ILE A 383 -18.91 -30.25 -4.48
C ILE A 383 -17.60 -30.81 -3.90
N PRO A 384 -17.42 -32.15 -3.82
CA PRO A 384 -16.20 -32.74 -3.31
C PRO A 384 -14.95 -32.26 -4.06
N ARG A 385 -13.85 -32.09 -3.33
CA ARG A 385 -12.57 -31.56 -3.86
C ARG A 385 -12.09 -32.25 -5.13
N TYR A 386 -12.31 -33.55 -5.25
CA TYR A 386 -11.86 -34.36 -6.39
C TYR A 386 -13.03 -34.90 -7.22
N ASP A 387 -14.15 -34.18 -7.25
CA ASP A 387 -15.29 -34.54 -8.07
C ASP A 387 -14.89 -34.65 -9.57
N PRO A 388 -15.15 -35.79 -10.23
CA PRO A 388 -14.71 -36.01 -11.62
C PRO A 388 -15.29 -35.03 -12.62
N LEU A 389 -16.54 -34.60 -12.44
CA LEU A 389 -17.20 -33.65 -13.35
C LEU A 389 -16.56 -32.27 -13.19
N MET A 390 -16.38 -31.81 -11.95
CA MET A 390 -15.70 -30.55 -11.67
C MET A 390 -14.30 -30.52 -12.28
N LEU A 391 -13.47 -31.54 -12.04
CA LEU A 391 -12.09 -31.57 -12.55
C LEU A 391 -12.04 -31.62 -14.08
N THR A 392 -12.90 -32.43 -14.71
CA THR A 392 -12.95 -32.56 -16.18
C THR A 392 -13.34 -31.24 -16.83
N VAL A 393 -14.41 -30.60 -16.35
CA VAL A 393 -14.88 -29.33 -16.91
C VAL A 393 -13.91 -28.20 -16.60
N SER A 394 -13.26 -28.21 -15.42
CA SER A 394 -12.20 -27.26 -15.08
C SER A 394 -11.01 -27.35 -16.03
N ALA A 395 -10.57 -28.57 -16.38
CA ALA A 395 -9.51 -28.76 -17.36
C ALA A 395 -9.89 -28.23 -18.75
N ILE A 396 -11.12 -28.48 -19.21
CA ILE A 396 -11.64 -27.94 -20.47
C ILE A 396 -11.65 -26.40 -20.44
N ASN A 397 -12.10 -25.82 -19.34
CA ASN A 397 -12.11 -24.37 -19.11
C ASN A 397 -10.70 -23.76 -19.15
N VAL A 398 -9.71 -24.40 -18.53
CA VAL A 398 -8.31 -23.98 -18.57
C VAL A 398 -7.75 -24.04 -19.99
N MET A 399 -8.03 -25.12 -20.74
CA MET A 399 -7.60 -25.24 -22.14
C MET A 399 -8.20 -24.14 -23.03
N MET A 400 -9.50 -23.86 -22.88
CA MET A 400 -10.16 -22.76 -23.62
C MET A 400 -9.61 -21.39 -23.22
N PHE A 401 -9.29 -21.19 -21.94
CA PHE A 401 -8.66 -19.96 -21.47
C PHE A 401 -7.26 -19.76 -22.05
N ILE A 402 -6.42 -20.79 -22.06
CA ILE A 402 -5.10 -20.75 -22.71
C ILE A 402 -5.26 -20.43 -24.20
N TYR A 403 -6.24 -21.05 -24.87
CA TYR A 403 -6.55 -20.74 -26.26
C TYR A 403 -7.00 -19.27 -26.46
N ALA A 404 -7.80 -18.71 -25.54
CA ALA A 404 -8.19 -17.31 -25.57
C ALA A 404 -6.99 -16.37 -25.42
N CYS A 405 -6.01 -16.70 -24.56
CA CYS A 405 -4.75 -15.96 -24.47
C CYS A 405 -4.00 -16.00 -25.81
N ILE A 406 -3.78 -17.20 -26.38
CA ILE A 406 -3.09 -17.38 -27.66
C ILE A 406 -3.80 -16.63 -28.79
N LEU A 407 -5.12 -16.67 -28.83
CA LEU A 407 -5.93 -15.97 -29.81
C LEU A 407 -5.78 -14.45 -29.66
N GLY A 408 -5.78 -13.92 -28.44
CA GLY A 408 -5.52 -12.49 -28.17
C GLY A 408 -4.16 -12.04 -28.69
N TRP A 409 -3.11 -12.84 -28.46
CA TRP A 409 -1.79 -12.58 -29.03
C TRP A 409 -1.81 -12.56 -30.56
N ARG A 410 -2.47 -13.53 -31.19
CA ARG A 410 -2.56 -13.59 -32.66
C ARG A 410 -3.33 -12.40 -33.23
N LEU A 411 -4.46 -12.05 -32.62
CA LEU A 411 -5.35 -10.99 -33.07
C LEU A 411 -4.74 -9.59 -32.93
N PHE A 412 -3.89 -9.34 -31.93
CA PHE A 412 -3.42 -7.98 -31.64
C PHE A 412 -1.90 -7.79 -31.80
N VAL A 413 -1.10 -8.86 -31.76
CA VAL A 413 0.37 -8.77 -31.85
C VAL A 413 0.88 -9.31 -33.19
N LYS A 414 0.53 -10.54 -33.59
CA LYS A 414 1.05 -11.14 -34.84
C LYS A 414 0.43 -10.61 -36.12
N TRP A 415 -0.84 -10.24 -36.11
CA TRP A 415 -1.49 -9.58 -37.25
C TRP A 415 -0.75 -8.31 -37.69
N ASP A 416 -0.06 -7.62 -36.78
CA ASP A 416 0.74 -6.43 -37.12
C ASP A 416 1.96 -6.76 -38.00
N GLN A 417 2.42 -8.01 -38.02
CA GLN A 417 3.49 -8.46 -38.90
C GLN A 417 2.97 -8.97 -40.26
N GLU A 418 1.82 -9.66 -40.28
CA GLU A 418 1.22 -10.21 -41.50
C GLU A 418 0.41 -9.16 -42.28
N GLY A 419 -0.38 -8.32 -41.59
CA GLY A 419 -1.16 -7.24 -42.20
C GLY A 419 -0.30 -6.06 -42.67
N ALA A 420 0.82 -5.76 -41.99
CA ALA A 420 1.80 -4.81 -42.51
C ALA A 420 2.52 -5.35 -43.76
N LEU A 421 2.64 -6.68 -43.90
CA LEU A 421 3.11 -7.32 -45.13
C LEU A 421 2.05 -7.24 -46.25
N GLU A 422 0.77 -7.51 -45.95
CA GLU A 422 -0.31 -7.45 -46.95
C GLU A 422 -0.67 -6.02 -47.39
N GLU A 423 -0.69 -5.02 -46.50
CA GLU A 423 -0.85 -3.61 -46.87
C GLU A 423 0.38 -3.09 -47.64
N ALA A 424 1.59 -3.58 -47.33
CA ALA A 424 2.77 -3.30 -48.15
C ALA A 424 2.65 -3.94 -49.54
N VAL A 425 2.15 -5.17 -49.66
CA VAL A 425 1.95 -5.85 -50.94
C VAL A 425 0.79 -5.24 -51.76
N SER A 426 -0.28 -4.79 -51.10
CA SER A 426 -1.43 -4.13 -51.73
C SER A 426 -1.12 -2.69 -52.17
N SER A 427 -0.35 -1.94 -51.38
CA SER A 427 0.10 -0.59 -51.77
C SER A 427 1.12 -0.63 -52.90
N VAL A 428 1.96 -1.68 -52.96
CA VAL A 428 2.85 -1.97 -54.09
C VAL A 428 2.07 -2.38 -55.35
N ALA A 429 0.97 -3.13 -55.23
CA ALA A 429 0.14 -3.50 -56.38
C ALA A 429 -0.64 -2.31 -56.98
N ALA A 430 -1.08 -1.35 -56.16
CA ALA A 430 -1.80 -0.15 -56.61
C ALA A 430 -0.89 0.96 -57.19
N THR A 431 0.44 0.82 -57.07
CA THR A 431 1.43 1.75 -57.64
C THR A 431 2.24 1.14 -58.78
N THR A 432 1.69 0.11 -59.44
CA THR A 432 2.27 -0.47 -60.66
C THR A 432 1.91 0.33 -61.92
N GLU A 433 2.08 1.65 -61.87
CA GLU A 433 2.54 2.40 -63.04
C GLU A 433 3.63 3.35 -62.54
N THR A 434 4.83 3.15 -63.07
CA THR A 434 6.09 3.89 -62.84
C THR A 434 7.00 3.41 -61.70
N VAL A 435 8.15 2.92 -62.16
CA VAL A 435 9.45 2.73 -61.48
C VAL A 435 9.61 1.46 -60.65
N THR A 436 10.05 0.42 -61.37
CA THR A 436 10.82 -0.71 -60.86
C THR A 436 12.00 -0.26 -59.99
N LYS A 437 11.99 -0.57 -58.69
CA LYS A 437 13.22 -0.74 -57.89
C LYS A 437 13.11 -1.88 -56.89
N SER A 438 14.14 -2.70 -56.89
CA SER A 438 14.37 -3.92 -56.10
C SER A 438 14.55 -3.61 -54.59
N PRO A 439 14.27 -4.56 -53.65
CA PRO A 439 14.45 -4.40 -52.20
C PRO A 439 15.91 -4.27 -51.71
N ALA A 440 16.84 -3.92 -52.59
CA ALA A 440 18.23 -3.62 -52.26
C ALA A 440 18.49 -2.12 -52.00
N ASP A 441 17.50 -1.26 -52.24
CA ASP A 441 17.64 0.21 -52.13
C ASP A 441 16.69 0.80 -51.06
N GLU A 442 16.96 0.59 -49.76
CA GLU A 442 16.58 1.63 -48.79
C GLU A 442 17.42 2.86 -49.11
N PRO A 443 16.85 4.07 -49.28
CA PRO A 443 17.68 5.25 -49.46
C PRO A 443 18.57 5.38 -48.22
N GLU A 444 19.88 5.25 -48.45
CA GLU A 444 20.97 5.33 -47.46
C GLU A 444 20.74 6.48 -46.46
N THR A 445 20.08 7.55 -46.89
CA THR A 445 19.77 8.74 -46.09
C THR A 445 18.82 8.50 -44.90
N THR A 446 17.80 7.66 -45.00
CA THR A 446 16.81 7.47 -43.89
C THR A 446 17.29 6.51 -42.80
N ARG A 447 18.02 5.47 -43.20
CA ARG A 447 18.73 4.55 -42.30
C ARG A 447 19.85 5.30 -41.59
N ASN A 448 20.66 6.05 -42.37
CA ASN A 448 21.70 6.92 -41.83
C ASN A 448 21.15 7.96 -40.86
N VAL A 449 19.96 8.56 -41.03
CA VAL A 449 19.41 9.57 -40.09
C VAL A 449 18.99 8.94 -38.76
N ARG A 450 18.36 7.76 -38.77
CA ARG A 450 17.93 7.08 -37.54
C ARG A 450 19.13 6.52 -36.77
N GLU A 451 20.11 6.01 -37.50
CA GLU A 451 21.34 5.45 -36.94
C GLU A 451 22.32 6.55 -36.52
N THR A 452 22.44 7.68 -37.24
CA THR A 452 23.17 8.88 -36.76
C THR A 452 22.51 9.50 -35.52
N SER A 453 21.19 9.39 -35.34
CA SER A 453 20.52 9.84 -34.11
C SER A 453 20.85 8.97 -32.90
N GLN A 454 21.01 7.66 -33.09
CA GLN A 454 21.44 6.72 -32.04
C GLN A 454 22.94 6.83 -31.77
N TRP A 455 23.75 7.00 -32.81
CA TRP A 455 25.17 7.34 -32.78
C TRP A 455 25.44 8.59 -31.93
N LYS A 456 24.71 9.69 -32.22
CA LYS A 456 24.73 10.91 -31.40
C LYS A 456 24.18 10.68 -29.99
N ALA A 457 23.23 9.79 -29.76
CA ALA A 457 22.76 9.50 -28.39
C ALA A 457 23.78 8.73 -27.53
N ILE A 458 24.56 7.82 -28.14
CA ILE A 458 25.56 6.98 -27.47
C ILE A 458 26.81 7.78 -27.10
N PHE A 459 27.25 8.71 -27.96
CA PHE A 459 28.48 9.48 -27.75
C PHE A 459 28.26 10.99 -27.50
N ASN A 460 27.23 11.61 -28.07
CA ASN A 460 26.83 13.01 -27.83
C ASN A 460 25.60 13.11 -26.90
N GLY A 461 25.22 12.03 -26.21
CA GLY A 461 24.12 12.06 -25.26
C GLY A 461 24.44 13.16 -24.26
N LYS A 462 23.70 14.29 -24.38
CA LYS A 462 23.96 15.60 -23.78
C LYS A 462 24.93 15.41 -22.64
N GLU A 463 26.18 15.88 -22.80
CA GLU A 463 27.02 16.17 -21.63
C GLU A 463 26.07 16.75 -20.61
N ASP A 464 25.89 16.06 -19.47
CA ASP A 464 24.95 16.53 -18.46
C ASP A 464 25.29 18.01 -18.29
N ALA A 465 24.31 18.92 -18.38
CA ALA A 465 24.59 20.34 -18.15
C ALA A 465 25.28 20.57 -16.78
N ILE A 466 25.23 19.54 -15.91
CA ILE A 466 25.93 19.39 -14.64
C ILE A 466 27.40 18.95 -14.81
N GLU A 467 27.77 18.14 -15.81
CA GLU A 467 29.16 17.81 -16.13
C GLU A 467 29.85 18.82 -17.07
N GLN A 468 29.14 19.58 -17.90
CA GLN A 468 29.71 20.82 -18.47
C GLN A 468 30.05 21.83 -17.36
N SER A 469 29.40 21.73 -16.20
CA SER A 469 29.82 22.40 -14.97
C SER A 469 31.10 21.82 -14.35
N ARG A 470 31.83 20.88 -14.99
CA ARG A 470 33.21 20.51 -14.58
C ARG A 470 34.17 21.71 -14.57
N ARG A 471 33.78 22.86 -15.14
CA ARG A 471 34.50 24.15 -15.00
C ARG A 471 33.95 25.09 -13.91
N GLY A 472 32.94 24.69 -13.12
CA GLY A 472 32.35 25.48 -12.02
C GLY A 472 32.10 24.68 -10.73
N ARG A 473 31.88 25.36 -9.58
CA ARG A 473 31.63 24.70 -8.28
C ARG A 473 30.21 24.09 -8.22
N PHE A 474 30.09 22.79 -7.89
CA PHE A 474 28.80 22.08 -7.63
C PHE A 474 27.98 22.77 -6.53
N PHE A 475 28.66 23.34 -5.53
CA PHE A 475 28.09 24.19 -4.49
C PHE A 475 28.40 25.66 -4.78
N SER A 476 27.35 26.45 -4.99
CA SER A 476 27.45 27.91 -5.09
C SER A 476 27.33 28.57 -3.71
N LYS A 477 27.69 29.86 -3.61
CA LYS A 477 27.44 30.65 -2.39
C LYS A 477 25.94 30.67 -2.02
N LYS A 478 25.03 30.63 -3.01
CA LYS A 478 23.58 30.54 -2.77
C LYS A 478 23.19 29.22 -2.11
N ASP A 479 23.79 28.11 -2.53
CA ASP A 479 23.52 26.80 -1.93
C ASP A 479 23.94 26.77 -0.46
N MET A 480 25.08 27.37 -0.12
CA MET A 480 25.54 27.48 1.28
C MET A 480 24.56 28.29 2.13
N ILE A 481 24.04 29.42 1.62
CA ILE A 481 23.09 30.26 2.34
C ILE A 481 21.75 29.54 2.50
N TYR A 482 21.17 29.00 1.42
CA TYR A 482 19.88 28.33 1.45
C TYR A 482 19.87 27.12 2.38
N LEU A 483 20.87 26.24 2.23
CA LEU A 483 20.98 25.05 3.05
C LEU A 483 21.36 25.39 4.49
N GLY A 484 22.33 26.30 4.68
CA GLY A 484 22.78 26.71 6.01
C GLY A 484 21.67 27.36 6.83
N ALA A 485 20.89 28.27 6.23
CA ALA A 485 19.74 28.90 6.88
C ALA A 485 18.65 27.88 7.24
N LEU A 486 18.29 26.99 6.31
CA LEU A 486 17.29 25.96 6.56
C LEU A 486 17.72 24.98 7.66
N MET A 487 18.97 24.54 7.63
CA MET A 487 19.54 23.68 8.67
C MET A 487 19.57 24.38 10.02
N LEU A 488 19.99 25.65 10.09
CA LEU A 488 20.04 26.40 11.35
C LEU A 488 18.64 26.50 11.98
N VAL A 489 17.65 26.92 11.20
CA VAL A 489 16.26 27.04 11.65
C VAL A 489 15.73 25.68 12.13
N TYR A 490 15.89 24.63 11.32
CA TYR A 490 15.40 23.31 11.72
C TYR A 490 16.14 22.74 12.93
N THR A 491 17.45 22.93 13.03
CA THR A 491 18.25 22.45 14.18
C THR A 491 17.76 23.10 15.48
N ILE A 492 17.49 24.41 15.45
CA ILE A 492 16.92 25.11 16.61
C ILE A 492 15.55 24.50 16.96
N ILE A 493 14.66 24.34 15.98
CA ILE A 493 13.30 23.79 16.19
C ILE A 493 13.34 22.34 16.70
N ALA A 494 14.24 21.52 16.16
CA ALA A 494 14.37 20.10 16.49
C ALA A 494 14.97 19.86 17.88
N LEU A 495 15.96 20.68 18.27
CA LEU A 495 16.60 20.59 19.58
C LEU A 495 15.82 21.29 20.69
N PHE A 496 14.93 22.22 20.35
CA PHE A 496 14.10 22.91 21.33
C PHE A 496 13.25 21.90 22.12
N HIS A 497 13.41 21.90 23.45
CA HIS A 497 12.73 20.98 24.38
C HIS A 497 12.76 19.51 23.93
N LEU A 498 13.93 19.02 23.50
CA LEU A 498 14.10 17.64 23.05
C LEU A 498 13.95 16.63 24.21
N GLY A 499 14.43 16.98 25.39
CA GLY A 499 14.36 16.17 26.61
C GLY A 499 15.08 16.87 27.76
N GLY A 500 14.83 16.43 28.99
CA GLY A 500 15.58 16.88 30.17
C GLY A 500 17.03 16.44 30.10
N HIS A 501 17.93 17.29 30.59
CA HIS A 501 19.38 17.05 30.65
C HIS A 501 19.83 16.37 31.95
N LYS A 502 18.88 16.05 32.83
CA LYS A 502 19.09 15.36 34.10
C LYS A 502 18.04 14.29 34.25
N ALA A 503 18.44 13.18 34.85
CA ALA A 503 17.59 12.11 35.35
C ALA A 503 18.35 11.42 36.49
N PRO A 504 17.67 10.69 37.37
CA PRO A 504 18.33 9.94 38.43
C PRO A 504 19.39 8.98 37.89
N THR A 505 20.53 8.88 38.58
CA THR A 505 21.70 8.11 38.16
C THR A 505 22.16 7.09 39.19
N THR A 506 22.00 7.39 40.47
CA THR A 506 22.22 6.45 41.57
C THR A 506 21.03 5.51 41.67
N PHE A 507 21.23 4.32 42.24
CA PHE A 507 20.15 3.34 42.42
C PHE A 507 20.40 2.43 43.61
N TRP A 508 19.32 1.77 44.02
CA TRP A 508 19.30 0.60 44.88
C TRP A 508 18.61 -0.55 44.13
N LYS A 509 19.24 -1.73 44.15
CA LYS A 509 18.74 -2.95 43.54
C LYS A 509 18.58 -4.02 44.63
N PRO A 510 17.36 -4.20 45.16
CA PRO A 510 17.06 -5.23 46.17
C PRO A 510 17.16 -6.63 45.58
N THR A 511 17.43 -7.62 46.43
CA THR A 511 17.59 -9.03 46.02
C THR A 511 16.47 -9.94 46.53
N ASN A 512 15.86 -9.62 47.67
CA ASN A 512 14.85 -10.43 48.34
C ASN A 512 13.52 -9.70 48.52
N ALA A 513 12.45 -10.47 48.69
CA ALA A 513 11.19 -9.94 49.19
C ALA A 513 11.30 -9.57 50.67
N GLY A 514 10.58 -8.52 51.09
CA GLY A 514 10.50 -8.08 52.48
C GLY A 514 11.52 -6.99 52.84
N GLU A 515 12.56 -6.80 52.04
CA GLU A 515 13.51 -5.70 52.20
C GLU A 515 12.78 -4.36 52.23
N ALA A 516 13.08 -3.52 53.22
CA ALA A 516 12.34 -2.30 53.45
C ALA A 516 13.22 -1.10 53.84
N VAL A 517 12.82 0.06 53.32
CA VAL A 517 13.44 1.36 53.60
C VAL A 517 12.39 2.28 54.20
N ILE A 518 12.69 2.84 55.37
CA ILE A 518 11.79 3.74 56.10
C ILE A 518 12.35 5.16 56.03
N ALA A 519 11.61 6.07 55.42
CA ALA A 519 11.90 7.50 55.38
C ALA A 519 11.15 8.23 56.52
N ASP A 520 11.89 8.93 57.40
CA ASP A 520 11.34 9.87 58.39
C ASP A 520 11.28 11.27 57.79
N LEU A 521 10.09 11.86 57.69
CA LEU A 521 9.89 13.23 57.19
C LEU A 521 10.19 14.30 58.27
N GLY A 522 10.52 13.90 59.50
CA GLY A 522 10.83 14.78 60.63
C GLY A 522 9.59 15.30 61.37
N ALA A 523 8.48 15.51 60.65
CA ALA A 523 7.17 15.88 61.19
C ALA A 523 6.03 15.17 60.44
N THR A 524 4.82 15.26 60.97
CA THR A 524 3.61 14.76 60.27
C THR A 524 3.26 15.71 59.13
N HIS A 525 3.13 15.17 57.92
CA HIS A 525 2.74 15.90 56.72
C HIS A 525 1.48 15.31 56.08
N GLN A 526 0.75 16.12 55.30
CA GLN A 526 -0.30 15.60 54.43
C GLN A 526 0.31 15.22 53.08
N ILE A 527 0.62 13.94 52.91
CA ILE A 527 1.22 13.37 51.70
C ILE A 527 0.16 13.25 50.61
N THR A 528 0.31 14.03 49.55
CA THR A 528 -0.62 14.03 48.42
C THR A 528 -0.14 13.08 47.33
N ARG A 529 1.17 12.98 47.11
CA ARG A 529 1.76 12.26 45.97
C ARG A 529 3.11 11.67 46.30
N ILE A 530 3.41 10.53 45.70
CA ILE A 530 4.74 9.93 45.67
C ILE A 530 5.12 9.65 44.21
N ASN A 531 6.29 10.10 43.79
CA ASN A 531 6.86 9.80 42.48
C ASN A 531 8.11 8.95 42.64
N SER A 532 8.23 7.86 41.90
CA SER A 532 9.40 6.98 41.90
C SER A 532 9.93 6.73 40.50
N PHE A 533 11.25 6.72 40.35
CA PHE A 533 11.91 6.47 39.07
C PHE A 533 12.44 5.04 39.01
N ALA A 534 11.90 4.26 38.08
CA ALA A 534 12.32 2.88 37.85
C ALA A 534 13.39 2.80 36.75
N GLY A 535 14.41 1.98 37.00
CA GLY A 535 15.50 1.66 36.07
C GLY A 535 15.24 0.37 35.30
N VAL A 536 16.32 -0.36 34.98
CA VAL A 536 16.24 -1.63 34.26
C VAL A 536 15.66 -2.74 35.16
N GLY A 537 15.05 -3.74 34.54
CA GLY A 537 14.50 -4.93 35.21
C GLY A 537 13.06 -4.79 35.69
N GLU A 538 12.54 -5.86 36.28
CA GLU A 538 11.12 -5.96 36.66
C GLU A 538 10.98 -6.30 38.15
N GLY A 539 9.91 -5.78 38.76
CA GLY A 539 9.56 -6.04 40.16
C GLY A 539 8.32 -5.26 40.62
N ALA A 540 8.00 -5.42 41.90
CA ALA A 540 6.91 -4.77 42.59
C ALA A 540 7.35 -4.39 44.02
N TYR A 541 6.83 -3.25 44.48
CA TYR A 541 7.08 -2.69 45.80
C TYR A 541 5.86 -1.91 46.28
N SER A 542 5.74 -1.71 47.59
CA SER A 542 4.60 -1.05 48.21
C SER A 542 5.01 0.09 49.14
N TYR A 543 4.19 1.13 49.17
CA TYR A 543 4.29 2.23 50.13
C TYR A 543 3.37 2.00 51.32
N TRP A 544 3.92 2.07 52.53
CA TRP A 544 3.21 1.97 53.80
C TRP A 544 3.39 3.25 54.61
N PHE A 545 2.37 3.62 55.37
CA PHE A 545 2.32 4.90 56.07
C PHE A 545 2.20 4.70 57.58
N SER A 546 2.87 5.56 58.36
CA SER A 546 2.82 5.52 59.83
C SER A 546 3.02 6.91 60.46
N GLN A 547 2.45 7.11 61.65
CA GLN A 547 2.65 8.31 62.48
C GLN A 547 3.77 8.13 63.50
N ASP A 548 3.95 6.91 64.02
CA ASP A 548 4.89 6.57 65.10
C ASP A 548 6.10 5.75 64.62
N GLY A 549 6.06 5.21 63.40
CA GLY A 549 7.11 4.35 62.83
C GLY A 549 6.99 2.88 63.24
N GLU A 550 5.99 2.52 64.05
CA GLU A 550 5.75 1.16 64.54
C GLU A 550 4.46 0.56 63.95
N GLN A 551 3.38 1.33 63.91
CA GLN A 551 2.10 0.91 63.34
C GLN A 551 1.98 1.33 61.89
N TRP A 552 1.97 0.35 60.98
CA TRP A 552 1.95 0.56 59.52
C TRP A 552 0.56 0.28 58.94
N GLN A 553 0.06 1.17 58.10
CA GLN A 553 -1.26 1.06 57.46
C GLN A 553 -1.21 1.44 55.96
N ASP A 554 -2.31 1.17 55.25
CA ASP A 554 -2.59 1.68 53.90
C ASP A 554 -1.56 1.36 52.80
N ALA A 555 -1.19 0.07 52.68
CA ALA A 555 -0.27 -0.41 51.65
C ALA A 555 -0.73 -0.04 50.22
N THR A 556 0.09 0.74 49.51
CA THR A 556 -0.15 1.11 48.11
C THR A 556 0.91 0.47 47.22
N GLY A 557 0.52 -0.57 46.48
CA GLY A 557 1.43 -1.33 45.61
C GLY A 557 1.74 -0.62 44.29
N VAL A 558 2.98 -0.73 43.85
CA VAL A 558 3.50 -0.26 42.56
C VAL A 558 4.15 -1.41 41.83
N LYS A 559 3.75 -1.60 40.57
CA LYS A 559 4.35 -2.56 39.66
C LYS A 559 5.26 -1.85 38.66
N SER A 560 6.51 -2.29 38.58
CA SER A 560 7.50 -1.88 37.59
C SER A 560 7.78 -3.04 36.65
N ASP A 561 7.15 -3.03 35.47
CA ASP A 561 7.34 -4.05 34.43
C ASP A 561 8.19 -3.52 33.26
N HIS A 562 8.43 -4.34 32.24
CA HIS A 562 9.18 -3.96 31.04
C HIS A 562 8.64 -2.72 30.30
N THR A 563 7.41 -2.27 30.54
CA THR A 563 6.86 -1.05 29.93
C THR A 563 7.22 0.22 30.69
N LYS A 564 7.95 0.08 31.81
CA LYS A 564 8.18 1.09 32.82
C LYS A 564 9.65 1.23 33.21
N VAL A 565 10.50 1.43 32.20
CA VAL A 565 11.95 1.55 32.37
C VAL A 565 12.41 2.97 32.03
N PHE A 566 13.19 3.59 32.91
CA PHE A 566 13.65 4.99 32.84
C PHE A 566 12.48 5.98 32.74
N THR A 567 11.47 5.77 33.58
CA THR A 567 10.26 6.59 33.63
C THR A 567 9.76 6.76 35.05
N TRP A 568 9.01 7.83 35.30
CA TRP A 568 8.44 8.12 36.61
C TRP A 568 7.08 7.43 36.77
N HIS A 569 6.94 6.71 37.88
CA HIS A 569 5.67 6.27 38.41
C HIS A 569 5.13 7.32 39.35
N THR A 570 3.83 7.58 39.30
CA THR A 570 3.16 8.51 40.21
C THR A 570 2.04 7.79 40.92
N VAL A 571 2.03 7.88 42.23
CA VAL A 571 0.99 7.38 43.13
C VAL A 571 0.35 8.57 43.84
N GLU A 572 -0.97 8.70 43.75
CA GLU A 572 -1.73 9.64 44.56
C GLU A 572 -2.07 8.97 45.90
N ALA A 573 -1.40 9.38 46.98
CA ALA A 573 -1.54 8.76 48.30
C ALA A 573 -2.69 9.37 49.10
N ASN A 574 -2.73 10.70 49.20
CA ASN A 574 -3.68 11.47 50.01
C ASN A 574 -3.78 10.97 51.46
N LYS A 575 -2.63 10.77 52.13
CA LYS A 575 -2.52 10.24 53.50
C LYS A 575 -1.81 11.23 54.42
N SER A 576 -2.18 11.24 55.71
CA SER A 576 -1.42 11.93 56.75
C SER A 576 -0.43 10.95 57.38
N ALA A 577 0.87 11.26 57.33
CA ALA A 577 1.92 10.41 57.90
C ALA A 577 3.20 11.20 58.21
N ARG A 578 4.01 10.70 59.15
CA ARG A 578 5.39 11.15 59.39
C ARG A 578 6.41 10.21 58.75
N TYR A 579 6.10 8.91 58.73
CA TYR A 579 6.97 7.87 58.21
C TYR A 579 6.36 7.23 56.96
N VAL A 580 7.19 7.03 55.94
CA VAL A 580 6.85 6.28 54.73
C VAL A 580 7.81 5.12 54.60
N LYS A 581 7.28 3.90 54.53
CA LYS A 581 8.05 2.67 54.34
C LYS A 581 7.84 2.12 52.94
N ILE A 582 8.94 1.88 52.25
CA ILE A 582 9.00 1.22 50.95
C ILE A 582 9.34 -0.23 51.21
N VAL A 583 8.48 -1.17 50.81
CA VAL A 583 8.68 -2.62 50.99
C VAL A 583 8.77 -3.29 49.63
N ILE A 584 9.75 -4.16 49.44
CA ILE A 584 9.87 -4.95 48.21
C ILE A 584 8.93 -6.16 48.30
N ASP A 585 7.97 -6.23 47.38
CA ASP A 585 6.88 -7.23 47.41
C ASP A 585 7.19 -8.48 46.56
N THR A 586 8.32 -8.51 45.84
CA THR A 586 8.55 -9.48 44.76
C THR A 586 9.23 -10.75 45.27
N GLN A 587 8.53 -11.89 45.20
CA GLN A 587 8.92 -13.13 45.88
C GLN A 587 10.06 -13.98 45.27
N GLU A 588 10.71 -13.61 44.15
CA GLU A 588 11.97 -14.23 43.68
C GLU A 588 12.48 -13.53 42.39
N ASN A 589 13.81 -13.43 42.19
CA ASN A 589 14.47 -12.91 40.98
C ASN A 589 14.10 -11.47 40.54
N ALA A 590 13.78 -10.58 41.49
CA ALA A 590 13.57 -9.16 41.17
C ALA A 590 14.88 -8.54 40.64
N ALA A 591 14.93 -8.21 39.36
CA ALA A 591 16.03 -7.44 38.78
C ALA A 591 15.76 -5.92 38.86
N LEU A 592 14.91 -5.49 39.80
CA LEU A 592 14.39 -4.13 39.88
C LEU A 592 15.48 -3.14 40.30
N HIS A 593 15.71 -2.11 39.49
CA HIS A 593 16.53 -0.97 39.89
C HIS A 593 15.60 0.19 40.27
N LEU A 594 15.65 0.62 41.53
CA LEU A 594 14.98 1.83 42.00
C LEU A 594 16.01 2.95 42.11
N HIS A 595 15.79 4.02 41.37
CA HIS A 595 16.73 5.14 41.39
C HIS A 595 16.36 6.14 42.48
N GLU A 596 15.23 6.82 42.35
CA GLU A 596 14.91 8.01 43.16
C GLU A 596 13.42 8.05 43.50
N ILE A 597 13.08 8.59 44.69
CA ILE A 597 11.72 8.68 45.21
C ILE A 597 11.46 10.08 45.79
N GLY A 598 10.54 10.81 45.17
CA GLY A 598 10.02 12.06 45.69
C GLY A 598 8.71 11.90 46.42
N ILE A 599 8.65 12.32 47.68
CA ILE A 599 7.43 12.37 48.49
C ILE A 599 6.95 13.81 48.56
N PHE A 600 5.69 14.08 48.20
CA PHE A 600 5.13 15.44 48.13
C PHE A 600 3.98 15.60 49.12
N GLY A 601 3.93 16.75 49.78
CA GLY A 601 2.88 17.10 50.73
C GLY A 601 2.68 18.61 50.90
N ASP A 602 1.70 18.97 51.72
CA ASP A 602 1.40 20.34 52.18
C ASP A 602 1.23 21.40 51.06
N GLY A 603 0.84 20.99 49.86
CA GLY A 603 0.53 21.87 48.73
C GLY A 603 1.75 22.40 47.95
N GLY A 604 2.97 21.95 48.27
CA GLY A 604 4.19 22.29 47.53
C GLY A 604 4.41 21.44 46.28
N THR A 605 5.17 21.97 45.30
CA THR A 605 5.64 21.23 44.11
C THR A 605 7.07 20.69 44.27
N ALA A 606 7.70 20.90 45.43
CA ALA A 606 9.01 20.35 45.76
C ALA A 606 8.84 19.11 46.65
N PRO A 607 9.72 18.09 46.53
CA PRO A 607 9.69 16.95 47.43
C PRO A 607 9.97 17.41 48.88
N LEU A 608 9.34 16.74 49.84
CA LEU A 608 9.56 16.94 51.27
C LEU A 608 10.98 16.49 51.65
N PRO A 609 11.67 17.21 52.56
CA PRO A 609 12.98 16.81 53.01
C PRO A 609 12.91 15.51 53.84
N ILE A 610 13.87 14.61 53.62
CA ILE A 610 13.99 13.37 54.40
C ILE A 610 14.94 13.62 55.57
N ALA A 611 14.44 13.53 56.80
CA ALA A 611 15.21 13.80 58.01
C ALA A 611 16.15 12.64 58.36
N SER A 612 15.71 11.39 58.15
CA SER A 612 16.55 10.19 58.28
C SER A 612 15.97 9.02 57.49
N VAL A 613 16.85 8.08 57.13
CA VAL A 613 16.48 6.81 56.48
C VAL A 613 16.86 5.66 57.41
N LYS A 614 15.95 4.72 57.63
CA LYS A 614 16.21 3.48 58.39
C LYS A 614 16.05 2.27 57.48
N GLU A 615 17.00 1.38 57.54
CA GLU A 615 17.03 0.11 56.81
C GLU A 615 16.38 -1.00 57.64
N GLN A 616 15.59 -1.85 57.00
CA GLN A 616 14.98 -3.04 57.60
C GLN A 616 15.17 -4.23 56.67
N GLU A 617 15.78 -5.30 57.20
CA GLU A 617 15.96 -6.58 56.49
C GLU A 617 16.74 -6.47 55.16
N ILE A 618 17.57 -5.44 55.00
CA ILE A 618 18.39 -5.23 53.79
C ILE A 618 19.46 -6.32 53.65
N ASN A 619 19.59 -6.86 52.45
CA ASN A 619 20.54 -7.91 52.14
C ASN A 619 21.92 -7.34 51.80
N ALA A 620 22.98 -7.97 52.31
CA ALA A 620 24.36 -7.60 52.01
C ALA A 620 24.76 -7.83 50.53
N SER A 621 23.99 -8.60 49.77
CA SER A 621 24.21 -8.83 48.33
C SER A 621 23.54 -7.80 47.41
N ASP A 622 22.82 -6.82 47.97
CA ASP A 622 22.21 -5.76 47.19
C ASP A 622 23.26 -4.91 46.44
N GLU A 623 22.88 -4.42 45.26
CA GLU A 623 23.72 -3.49 44.51
C GLU A 623 23.24 -2.06 44.75
N GLY A 624 24.18 -1.15 45.03
CA GLY A 624 23.87 0.23 45.42
C GLY A 624 23.58 0.37 46.91
N THR A 625 22.99 1.49 47.33
CA THR A 625 22.72 1.79 48.74
C THR A 625 21.31 2.38 48.87
N THR A 626 20.59 2.03 49.94
CA THR A 626 19.20 2.47 50.15
C THR A 626 19.05 3.99 50.26
N SER A 627 20.12 4.70 50.67
CA SER A 627 20.17 6.16 50.69
C SER A 627 20.04 6.80 49.31
N HIS A 628 20.37 6.08 48.24
CA HIS A 628 20.22 6.57 46.86
C HIS A 628 18.75 6.81 46.47
N LEU A 629 17.79 6.26 47.22
CA LEU A 629 16.37 6.51 46.94
C LEU A 629 15.94 7.96 47.18
N PHE A 630 16.80 8.80 47.79
CA PHE A 630 16.46 10.16 48.22
C PHE A 630 17.62 11.16 48.05
N ASP A 631 18.67 10.81 47.30
CA ASP A 631 19.92 11.61 47.24
C ASP A 631 19.96 12.64 46.10
N GLU A 632 19.06 12.55 45.11
CA GLU A 632 18.92 13.47 43.98
C GLU A 632 17.54 14.20 43.97
N PRO A 633 17.08 14.84 45.07
CA PRO A 633 15.73 15.42 45.15
C PRO A 633 15.47 16.54 44.12
N GLU A 634 16.51 17.18 43.59
CA GLU A 634 16.40 18.26 42.60
C GLU A 634 16.00 17.78 41.20
N VAL A 635 16.15 16.48 40.89
CA VAL A 635 15.75 15.92 39.59
C VAL A 635 14.32 15.37 39.59
N VAL A 636 13.69 15.30 40.76
CA VAL A 636 12.33 14.77 40.94
C VAL A 636 11.29 15.77 40.41
N PRO A 637 10.55 15.42 39.33
CA PRO A 637 9.47 16.28 38.84
C PRO A 637 8.20 16.07 39.67
N TYR A 638 7.50 17.14 40.03
CA TYR A 638 6.15 17.02 40.60
C TYR A 638 5.15 16.39 39.62
N THR A 639 5.20 16.84 38.35
CA THR A 639 4.37 16.37 37.24
C THR A 639 5.28 15.86 36.13
N PRO A 640 5.56 14.54 36.07
CA PRO A 640 6.38 13.96 35.02
C PRO A 640 5.80 14.22 33.63
N THR A 641 6.63 14.64 32.69
CA THR A 641 6.27 14.84 31.28
C THR A 641 7.16 14.02 30.34
N TYR A 642 6.97 14.15 29.02
CA TYR A 642 7.86 13.60 28.01
C TYR A 642 9.33 14.06 28.17
N MET A 643 9.56 15.13 28.94
CA MET A 643 10.88 15.66 29.26
C MET A 643 11.63 14.85 30.32
N ASN A 644 10.97 13.98 31.08
CA ASN A 644 11.54 13.39 32.30
C ASN A 644 11.74 11.87 32.22
N GLY A 645 11.31 11.22 31.15
CA GLY A 645 11.44 9.77 31.00
C GLY A 645 11.13 9.28 29.59
N THR A 646 11.24 7.98 29.44
CA THR A 646 10.92 7.25 28.21
C THR A 646 9.41 7.17 27.98
N TYR A 647 9.03 7.01 26.72
CA TYR A 647 7.68 6.72 26.26
C TYR A 647 7.74 6.03 24.90
N PHE A 648 6.63 5.41 24.46
CA PHE A 648 6.58 4.66 23.20
C PHE A 648 7.77 3.69 23.10
N ASP A 649 8.33 3.48 21.91
CA ASP A 649 9.46 2.57 21.66
C ASP A 649 10.79 3.03 22.30
N GLU A 650 10.86 4.18 22.99
CA GLU A 650 12.05 4.54 23.78
C GLU A 650 12.26 3.57 24.94
N ILE A 651 11.18 2.99 25.49
CA ILE A 651 11.23 1.99 26.57
C ILE A 651 12.02 0.74 26.16
N TYR A 652 12.13 0.47 24.86
CA TYR A 652 12.88 -0.64 24.29
C TYR A 652 14.27 -0.21 23.82
N HIS A 653 14.34 0.81 22.96
CA HIS A 653 15.61 1.15 22.31
C HIS A 653 16.57 1.92 23.21
N ALA A 654 16.10 2.86 24.03
CA ALA A 654 16.96 3.57 24.98
C ALA A 654 17.41 2.64 26.12
N ARG A 655 16.51 1.75 26.57
CA ARG A 655 16.84 0.66 27.49
C ARG A 655 17.97 -0.21 26.94
N THR A 656 17.82 -0.77 25.75
CA THR A 656 18.85 -1.65 25.20
C THR A 656 20.13 -0.93 24.81
N ALA A 657 20.05 0.36 24.50
CA ALA A 657 21.24 1.19 24.36
C ALA A 657 22.02 1.32 25.68
N TYR A 658 21.33 1.48 26.81
CA TYR A 658 21.96 1.45 28.13
C TYR A 658 22.52 0.05 28.47
N GLU A 659 21.76 -1.02 28.18
CA GLU A 659 22.19 -2.41 28.42
C GLU A 659 23.48 -2.73 27.64
N HIS A 660 23.59 -2.30 26.37
CA HIS A 660 24.81 -2.44 25.59
C HIS A 660 26.02 -1.70 26.17
N LEU A 661 25.84 -0.53 26.79
CA LEU A 661 26.94 0.21 27.43
C LEU A 661 27.46 -0.50 28.68
N HIS A 662 26.58 -1.18 29.40
CA HIS A 662 26.87 -1.81 30.69
C HIS A 662 27.08 -3.33 30.59
N GLN A 663 27.14 -3.86 29.37
CA GLN A 663 27.30 -5.30 29.10
C GLN A 663 26.20 -6.15 29.75
N ILE A 664 24.99 -5.62 29.78
CA ILE A 664 23.78 -6.30 30.26
C ILE A 664 23.10 -6.99 29.07
N GLU A 665 22.45 -8.12 29.32
CA GLU A 665 21.69 -8.85 28.30
C GLU A 665 20.63 -7.93 27.66
N PRO A 666 20.63 -7.76 26.32
CA PRO A 666 19.74 -6.82 25.65
C PRO A 666 18.29 -7.32 25.63
N TYR A 667 17.39 -6.51 26.19
CA TYR A 667 15.95 -6.81 26.21
C TYR A 667 15.34 -6.78 24.80
N GLU A 668 15.60 -5.71 24.04
CA GLU A 668 15.09 -5.56 22.68
C GLU A 668 15.99 -6.32 21.69
N SER A 669 15.50 -7.47 21.24
CA SER A 669 16.23 -8.38 20.34
C SER A 669 15.61 -8.56 18.96
N THR A 670 14.54 -7.82 18.67
CA THR A 670 13.77 -7.96 17.43
C THR A 670 14.35 -7.12 16.28
N HIS A 671 15.38 -6.32 16.57
CA HIS A 671 16.07 -5.51 15.58
C HIS A 671 17.59 -5.61 15.66
N PRO A 672 18.30 -5.42 14.51
CA PRO A 672 19.74 -5.32 14.47
C PRO A 672 20.30 -4.22 15.42
N PRO A 673 21.50 -4.40 15.99
CA PRO A 673 21.95 -3.60 17.12
C PRO A 673 22.48 -2.21 16.76
N LEU A 674 22.89 -1.94 15.51
CA LEU A 674 23.61 -0.68 15.20
C LEU A 674 22.82 0.58 15.54
N GLY A 675 21.50 0.58 15.31
CA GLY A 675 20.65 1.72 15.68
C GLY A 675 20.65 2.00 17.18
N LYS A 676 20.67 0.94 18.00
CA LYS A 676 20.74 1.03 19.46
C LYS A 676 22.13 1.45 19.93
N ILE A 677 23.19 1.00 19.25
CA ILE A 677 24.57 1.45 19.50
C ILE A 677 24.75 2.95 19.23
N LEU A 678 24.10 3.49 18.18
CA LEU A 678 24.10 4.92 17.93
C LEU A 678 23.38 5.70 19.04
N ILE A 679 22.32 5.14 19.63
CA ILE A 679 21.66 5.71 20.82
C ILE A 679 22.60 5.64 22.03
N SER A 680 23.32 4.53 22.22
CA SER A 680 24.32 4.36 23.28
C SER A 680 25.38 5.44 23.25
N LEU A 681 25.83 5.88 22.06
CA LEU A 681 26.76 7.00 21.94
C LEU A 681 26.21 8.30 22.55
N GLY A 682 24.92 8.56 22.38
CA GLY A 682 24.26 9.72 22.97
C GLY A 682 24.21 9.64 24.50
N ILE A 683 23.82 8.48 25.03
CA ILE A 683 23.83 8.21 26.48
C ILE A 683 25.24 8.34 27.06
N TYR A 684 26.25 7.81 26.37
CA TYR A 684 27.64 7.87 26.81
C TYR A 684 28.17 9.31 26.90
N VAL A 685 27.84 10.17 25.93
CA VAL A 685 28.36 11.55 25.86
C VAL A 685 27.57 12.51 26.76
N PHE A 686 26.25 12.35 26.87
CA PHE A 686 25.37 13.32 27.53
C PHE A 686 24.69 12.79 28.81
N GLY A 687 24.96 11.55 29.19
CA GLY A 687 24.37 10.87 30.34
C GLY A 687 23.07 10.12 30.03
N LEU A 688 22.65 9.29 30.99
CA LEU A 688 21.37 8.58 30.96
C LEU A 688 20.23 9.55 31.28
N ASN A 689 19.78 10.30 30.26
CA ASN A 689 18.64 11.20 30.39
C ASN A 689 17.92 11.38 29.03
N PRO A 690 16.67 11.91 29.02
CA PRO A 690 15.88 12.10 27.81
C PRO A 690 16.60 12.84 26.68
N PHE A 691 17.41 13.83 26.99
CA PHE A 691 18.23 14.49 25.98
C PHE A 691 19.28 13.55 25.39
N GLY A 692 20.04 12.84 26.24
CA GLY A 692 21.13 11.95 25.85
C GLY A 692 20.72 10.82 24.92
N TRP A 693 19.58 10.17 25.15
CA TRP A 693 19.13 9.10 24.24
C TRP A 693 18.41 9.61 22.97
N ARG A 694 17.98 10.88 22.90
CA ARG A 694 17.30 11.46 21.71
C ARG A 694 18.22 12.23 20.77
N ILE A 695 19.33 12.79 21.27
CA ILE A 695 20.16 13.73 20.52
C ILE A 695 20.77 13.14 19.25
N VAL A 696 21.30 11.91 19.30
CA VAL A 696 21.95 11.30 18.12
C VAL A 696 20.95 11.07 16.99
N GLY A 697 19.76 10.54 17.30
CA GLY A 697 18.67 10.39 16.33
C GLY A 697 18.26 11.73 15.73
N THR A 698 18.15 12.77 16.56
CA THR A 698 17.78 14.12 16.13
C THR A 698 18.83 14.72 15.18
N LEU A 699 20.12 14.54 15.46
CA LEU A 699 21.21 15.00 14.59
C LEU A 699 21.23 14.25 13.24
N PHE A 700 20.92 12.96 13.23
CA PHE A 700 20.72 12.22 11.98
C PHE A 700 19.51 12.78 11.21
N GLY A 701 18.41 13.10 11.90
CA GLY A 701 17.26 13.81 11.33
C GLY A 701 17.63 15.15 10.69
N VAL A 702 18.44 15.98 11.36
CA VAL A 702 19.00 17.21 10.79
C VAL A 702 19.88 16.90 9.58
N GLY A 703 20.71 15.85 9.67
CA GLY A 703 21.60 15.39 8.59
C GLY A 703 20.87 14.89 7.34
N MET A 704 19.60 14.51 7.42
CA MET A 704 18.80 14.16 6.25
C MET A 704 18.54 15.37 5.34
N ILE A 705 18.48 16.59 5.88
CA ILE A 705 18.22 17.84 5.13
C ILE A 705 19.31 18.12 4.07
N PRO A 706 20.62 18.13 4.41
CA PRO A 706 21.66 18.31 3.40
C PRO A 706 21.70 17.15 2.40
N ILE A 707 21.39 15.92 2.81
CA ILE A 707 21.30 14.78 1.88
C ILE A 707 20.17 15.02 0.88
N MET A 708 18.98 15.40 1.35
CA MET A 708 17.83 15.74 0.50
C MET A 708 18.18 16.86 -0.49
N TYR A 709 18.80 17.94 0.01
CA TYR A 709 19.23 19.07 -0.81
C TYR A 709 20.20 18.63 -1.91
N VAL A 710 21.25 17.89 -1.55
CA VAL A 710 22.28 17.43 -2.51
C VAL A 710 21.69 16.44 -3.51
N PHE A 711 20.78 15.57 -3.08
CA PHE A 711 20.10 14.62 -3.94
C PHE A 711 19.25 15.36 -4.98
N ALA A 712 18.40 16.29 -4.54
CA ALA A 712 17.57 17.11 -5.43
C ALA A 712 18.42 18.02 -6.33
N LYS A 713 19.50 18.63 -5.82
CA LYS A 713 20.44 19.46 -6.60
C LYS A 713 21.06 18.66 -7.74
N ARG A 714 21.49 17.43 -7.46
CA ARG A 714 22.07 16.53 -8.48
C ARG A 714 21.04 16.06 -9.48
N MET A 715 19.80 15.84 -9.03
CA MET A 715 18.73 15.35 -9.87
C MET A 715 18.14 16.43 -10.79
N PHE A 716 18.05 17.66 -10.31
CA PHE A 716 17.35 18.75 -10.99
C PHE A 716 18.27 19.90 -11.46
N GLY A 717 19.54 19.90 -11.07
CA GLY A 717 20.58 20.84 -11.51
C GLY A 717 20.53 22.24 -10.90
N ARG A 718 19.38 22.67 -10.35
CA ARG A 718 19.15 24.03 -9.84
C ARG A 718 19.00 24.09 -8.31
N SER A 719 19.50 25.17 -7.72
CA SER A 719 19.52 25.40 -6.27
C SER A 719 18.13 25.64 -5.71
N GLU A 720 17.25 26.24 -6.50
CA GLU A 720 15.87 26.53 -6.12
C GLU A 720 15.08 25.23 -5.90
N TYR A 721 15.24 24.24 -6.78
CA TYR A 721 14.55 22.95 -6.65
C TYR A 721 15.16 22.10 -5.51
N ALA A 722 16.47 22.22 -5.30
CA ALA A 722 17.15 21.59 -4.17
C ALA A 722 16.61 22.14 -2.83
N PHE A 723 16.46 23.46 -2.75
CA PHE A 723 15.86 24.12 -1.59
C PHE A 723 14.41 23.69 -1.41
N ILE A 724 13.58 23.67 -2.46
CA ILE A 724 12.18 23.23 -2.36
C ILE A 724 12.07 21.80 -1.81
N ALA A 725 12.86 20.86 -2.32
CA ALA A 725 12.84 19.47 -1.82
C ALA A 725 13.25 19.40 -0.34
N ALA A 726 14.35 20.04 0.02
CA ALA A 726 14.82 20.06 1.41
C ALA A 726 13.79 20.73 2.33
N PHE A 727 13.22 21.86 1.91
CA PHE A 727 12.23 22.62 2.66
C PHE A 727 10.95 21.82 2.91
N LEU A 728 10.40 21.16 1.89
CA LEU A 728 9.21 20.33 2.03
C LEU A 728 9.45 19.15 2.98
N PHE A 729 10.65 18.58 2.96
CA PHE A 729 11.04 17.51 3.86
C PHE A 729 11.23 18.02 5.31
N THR A 730 11.90 19.17 5.47
CA THR A 730 12.13 19.82 6.77
C THR A 730 10.84 20.12 7.54
N PHE A 731 9.78 20.53 6.85
CA PHE A 731 8.49 20.86 7.46
C PHE A 731 7.46 19.72 7.33
N ASP A 732 7.93 18.50 7.07
CA ASP A 732 7.10 17.31 7.19
C ASP A 732 6.92 16.93 8.67
N PHE A 733 5.69 16.57 9.05
CA PHE A 733 5.32 16.29 10.44
C PHE A 733 6.03 15.04 10.97
N MET A 734 6.12 14.00 10.14
CA MET A 734 6.73 12.73 10.52
C MET A 734 8.24 12.86 10.61
N HIS A 735 8.88 13.59 9.68
CA HIS A 735 10.31 13.91 9.79
C HIS A 735 10.62 14.58 11.13
N PHE A 736 9.83 15.57 11.54
CA PHE A 736 10.03 16.22 12.84
C PHE A 736 9.76 15.30 14.03
N ALA A 737 8.59 14.68 14.12
CA ALA A 737 8.20 13.88 15.29
C ALA A 737 9.04 12.60 15.43
N GLN A 738 9.30 11.89 14.32
CA GLN A 738 10.05 10.62 14.34
C GLN A 738 11.52 10.81 14.70
N THR A 739 12.13 11.92 14.29
CA THR A 739 13.57 12.14 14.50
C THR A 739 13.89 12.64 15.91
N ARG A 740 12.89 13.12 16.66
CA ARG A 740 13.05 13.63 18.04
C ARG A 740 12.85 12.59 19.13
N ILE A 741 12.48 11.36 18.77
CA ILE A 741 12.35 10.25 19.73
C ILE A 741 13.47 9.24 19.53
N SER A 742 13.83 8.52 20.60
CA SER A 742 14.88 7.50 20.56
C SER A 742 14.37 6.20 19.93
N THR A 743 14.21 6.22 18.61
CA THR A 743 13.85 5.04 17.81
C THR A 743 14.86 4.79 16.70
N ILE A 744 14.97 3.54 16.28
CA ILE A 744 15.96 3.14 15.26
C ILE A 744 15.57 3.51 13.82
N ASP A 745 14.32 3.97 13.59
CA ASP A 745 13.79 4.32 12.27
C ASP A 745 14.59 5.42 11.58
N VAL A 746 15.00 6.44 12.33
CA VAL A 746 15.76 7.58 11.80
C VAL A 746 17.06 7.15 11.14
N TYR A 747 17.78 6.20 11.73
CA TYR A 747 19.03 5.68 11.18
C TYR A 747 18.77 4.91 9.89
N GLY A 748 17.74 4.05 9.88
CA GLY A 748 17.33 3.30 8.68
C GLY A 748 17.02 4.22 7.50
N VAL A 749 16.19 5.25 7.71
CA VAL A 749 15.82 6.21 6.66
C VAL A 749 17.02 7.03 6.18
N PHE A 750 17.90 7.43 7.10
CA PHE A 750 19.10 8.21 6.75
C PHE A 750 20.00 7.43 5.79
N PHE A 751 20.25 6.15 6.08
CA PHE A 751 21.07 5.29 5.22
C PHE A 751 20.36 4.88 3.91
N ILE A 752 19.02 4.75 3.93
CA ILE A 752 18.22 4.58 2.70
C ILE A 752 18.42 5.78 1.75
N MET A 753 18.38 7.01 2.28
CA MET A 753 18.62 8.20 1.46
C MET A 753 20.02 8.20 0.84
N LEU A 754 21.06 7.86 1.62
CA LEU A 754 22.44 7.80 1.14
C LEU A 754 22.64 6.72 0.09
N MET A 755 22.18 5.49 0.33
CA MET A 755 22.38 4.39 -0.64
C MET A 755 21.70 4.71 -1.98
N PHE A 756 20.50 5.28 -1.98
CA PHE A 756 19.81 5.66 -3.22
C PHE A 756 20.44 6.90 -3.88
N TYR A 757 20.97 7.85 -3.11
CA TYR A 757 21.72 8.99 -3.65
C TYR A 757 22.97 8.52 -4.42
N PHE A 758 23.76 7.64 -3.82
CA PHE A 758 24.97 7.12 -4.44
C PHE A 758 24.65 6.18 -5.62
N MET A 759 23.59 5.37 -5.52
CA MET A 759 23.11 4.58 -6.65
C MET A 759 22.65 5.48 -7.80
N TYR A 760 21.90 6.55 -7.52
CA TYR A 760 21.54 7.53 -8.55
C TYR A 760 22.78 8.07 -9.26
N ARG A 761 23.81 8.46 -8.50
CA ARG A 761 25.09 8.90 -9.05
C ARG A 761 25.77 7.83 -9.91
N TYR A 762 25.71 6.56 -9.55
CA TYR A 762 26.20 5.47 -10.39
C TYR A 762 25.40 5.38 -11.70
N THR A 763 24.07 5.44 -11.64
CA THR A 763 23.20 5.30 -12.82
C THR A 763 23.38 6.42 -13.86
N THR A 764 23.86 7.60 -13.43
CA THR A 764 24.18 8.73 -14.32
C THR A 764 25.55 8.60 -15.00
N LEU A 765 26.42 7.72 -14.52
CA LEU A 765 27.76 7.52 -15.09
C LEU A 765 27.77 6.37 -16.12
N SER A 766 28.77 6.38 -17.01
CA SER A 766 29.03 5.26 -17.92
C SER A 766 30.51 4.91 -17.91
N PHE A 767 30.82 3.63 -17.66
CA PHE A 767 32.19 3.15 -17.73
C PHE A 767 32.76 3.12 -19.16
N PHE A 768 31.97 3.47 -20.19
CA PHE A 768 32.52 3.71 -21.53
C PHE A 768 33.07 5.12 -21.69
N ARG A 769 32.52 6.09 -20.94
CA ARG A 769 32.90 7.52 -21.00
C ARG A 769 33.91 7.88 -19.92
N GLU A 770 33.73 7.32 -18.73
CA GLU A 770 34.53 7.61 -17.55
C GLU A 770 35.53 6.49 -17.24
N LYS A 771 36.53 6.77 -16.40
CA LYS A 771 37.38 5.72 -15.81
C LYS A 771 36.50 4.79 -14.96
N LEU A 772 36.76 3.49 -15.01
CA LEU A 772 35.92 2.50 -14.33
C LEU A 772 35.84 2.78 -12.83
N TRP A 773 36.97 3.08 -12.18
CA TRP A 773 37.04 3.45 -10.77
C TRP A 773 36.13 4.63 -10.39
N THR A 774 35.96 5.64 -11.26
CA THR A 774 35.03 6.76 -11.03
C THR A 774 33.58 6.30 -10.91
N THR A 775 33.22 5.22 -11.60
CA THR A 775 31.89 4.59 -11.52
C THR A 775 31.77 3.63 -10.33
N LEU A 776 32.84 2.96 -9.94
CA LEU A 776 32.84 2.00 -8.82
C LEU A 776 32.74 2.68 -7.46
N ILE A 777 33.32 3.87 -7.27
CA ILE A 777 33.25 4.61 -6.00
C ILE A 777 31.80 4.88 -5.55
N PRO A 778 30.92 5.53 -6.34
CA PRO A 778 29.53 5.73 -5.92
C PRO A 778 28.78 4.41 -5.76
N LEU A 779 29.05 3.40 -6.59
CA LEU A 779 28.44 2.08 -6.40
C LEU A 779 28.87 1.42 -5.08
N GLY A 780 30.15 1.55 -4.72
CA GLY A 780 30.68 1.04 -3.46
C GLY A 780 30.12 1.77 -2.25
N LEU A 781 30.03 3.10 -2.30
CA LEU A 781 29.40 3.89 -1.24
C LEU A 781 27.92 3.52 -1.08
N SER A 782 27.21 3.25 -2.18
CA SER A 782 25.84 2.71 -2.12
C SER A 782 25.78 1.39 -1.36
N GLY A 783 26.70 0.46 -1.60
CA GLY A 783 26.76 -0.83 -0.91
C GLY A 783 27.15 -0.70 0.56
N LEU A 784 28.09 0.19 0.88
CA LEU A 784 28.50 0.49 2.25
C LEU A 784 27.32 1.02 3.09
N PHE A 785 26.62 2.05 2.60
CA PHE A 785 25.46 2.60 3.32
C PHE A 785 24.28 1.64 3.37
N PHE A 786 24.12 0.77 2.36
CA PHE A 786 23.18 -0.36 2.44
C PHE A 786 23.52 -1.28 3.61
N GLY A 787 24.78 -1.67 3.79
CA GLY A 787 25.22 -2.53 4.90
C GLY A 787 25.06 -1.89 6.28
N ILE A 788 25.47 -0.63 6.43
CA ILE A 788 25.29 0.15 7.67
C ILE A 788 23.79 0.28 8.01
N GLY A 789 22.97 0.60 7.00
CA GLY A 789 21.52 0.69 7.20
C GLY A 789 20.87 -0.64 7.55
N ALA A 790 21.25 -1.73 6.88
CA ALA A 790 20.74 -3.08 7.19
C ALA A 790 21.10 -3.53 8.61
N ALA A 791 22.29 -3.16 9.09
CA ALA A 791 22.73 -3.37 10.48
C ALA A 791 21.99 -2.50 11.50
N SER A 792 21.23 -1.49 11.04
CA SER A 792 20.38 -0.64 11.90
C SER A 792 18.92 -1.11 11.91
N LYS A 793 18.33 -1.42 10.75
CA LYS A 793 16.94 -1.91 10.62
C LYS A 793 16.73 -2.67 9.31
N TRP A 794 16.02 -3.80 9.34
CA TRP A 794 15.80 -4.64 8.16
C TRP A 794 14.97 -4.00 7.04
N ILE A 795 14.24 -2.92 7.30
CA ILE A 795 13.55 -2.16 6.24
C ILE A 795 14.53 -1.69 5.14
N VAL A 796 15.81 -1.47 5.47
CA VAL A 796 16.83 -1.10 4.48
C VAL A 796 17.07 -2.22 3.46
N ILE A 797 16.89 -3.49 3.85
CA ILE A 797 17.03 -4.67 2.97
C ILE A 797 16.03 -4.61 1.82
N TYR A 798 14.81 -4.12 2.07
CA TYR A 798 13.80 -3.90 1.03
C TYR A 798 14.30 -2.96 -0.07
N GLY A 799 15.03 -1.92 0.32
CA GLY A 799 15.69 -1.01 -0.62
C GLY A 799 16.78 -1.68 -1.45
N GLY A 800 17.46 -2.69 -0.91
CA GLY A 800 18.45 -3.50 -1.63
C GLY A 800 17.89 -4.12 -2.92
N ALA A 801 16.64 -4.57 -2.90
CA ALA A 801 15.96 -5.05 -4.11
C ALA A 801 15.81 -3.94 -5.17
N GLY A 802 15.46 -2.71 -4.74
CA GLY A 802 15.41 -1.55 -5.62
C GLY A 802 16.78 -1.17 -6.20
N LEU A 803 17.84 -1.26 -5.39
CA LEU A 803 19.22 -1.05 -5.84
C LEU A 803 19.64 -2.08 -6.89
N ALA A 804 19.30 -3.36 -6.69
CA ALA A 804 19.56 -4.41 -7.67
C ALA A 804 18.84 -4.15 -8.99
N VAL A 805 17.56 -3.77 -8.97
CA VAL A 805 16.80 -3.40 -10.17
C VAL A 805 17.46 -2.24 -10.91
N LEU A 806 17.89 -1.20 -10.20
CA LEU A 806 18.60 -0.06 -10.81
C LEU A 806 19.94 -0.49 -11.44
N LEU A 807 20.72 -1.32 -10.75
CA LEU A 807 21.97 -1.86 -11.25
C LEU A 807 21.76 -2.63 -12.56
N PHE A 808 20.82 -3.58 -12.59
CA PHE A 808 20.56 -4.38 -13.79
C PHE A 808 19.98 -3.55 -14.94
N ILE A 809 19.15 -2.54 -14.67
CA ILE A 809 18.71 -1.58 -15.70
C ILE A 809 19.92 -0.85 -16.29
N THR A 810 20.84 -0.37 -15.45
CA THR A 810 22.05 0.32 -15.92
C THR A 810 22.96 -0.61 -16.72
N LEU A 811 23.20 -1.85 -16.27
CA LEU A 811 23.98 -2.83 -17.01
C LEU A 811 23.32 -3.22 -18.34
N TRP A 812 21.98 -3.31 -18.37
CA TRP A 812 21.23 -3.51 -19.61
C TRP A 812 21.39 -2.33 -20.57
N GLU A 813 21.35 -1.09 -20.08
CA GLU A 813 21.65 0.10 -20.89
C GLU A 813 23.09 0.03 -21.47
N ARG A 814 24.09 -0.40 -20.69
CA ARG A 814 25.47 -0.62 -21.16
C ARG A 814 25.58 -1.77 -22.17
N TYR A 815 24.83 -2.85 -21.99
CA TYR A 815 24.77 -3.96 -22.94
C TYR A 815 24.18 -3.52 -24.28
N ARG A 816 23.12 -2.70 -24.27
CA ARG A 816 22.54 -2.15 -25.50
C ARG A 816 23.52 -1.25 -26.25
N GLU A 817 24.32 -0.46 -25.54
CA GLU A 817 25.40 0.33 -26.13
C GLU A 817 26.48 -0.58 -26.77
N TYR A 818 26.82 -1.70 -26.12
CA TYR A 818 27.73 -2.71 -26.66
C TYR A 818 27.18 -3.44 -27.90
N ASP A 819 25.93 -3.92 -27.85
CA ASP A 819 25.29 -4.63 -28.97
C ASP A 819 25.16 -3.72 -30.19
N PHE A 820 24.78 -2.45 -29.98
CA PHE A 820 24.80 -1.44 -31.03
C PHE A 820 26.21 -1.29 -31.61
N ALA A 821 27.24 -1.13 -30.77
CA ALA A 821 28.59 -0.94 -31.26
C ALA A 821 29.12 -2.13 -32.07
N LYS A 822 28.75 -3.35 -31.68
CA LYS A 822 29.11 -4.58 -32.40
C LYS A 822 28.44 -4.67 -33.77
N LYS A 823 27.15 -4.33 -33.88
CA LYS A 823 26.42 -4.33 -35.15
C LYS A 823 26.94 -3.25 -36.09
N TRP A 824 27.15 -2.05 -35.57
CA TRP A 824 27.64 -0.90 -36.33
C TRP A 824 29.02 -1.15 -36.96
N LEU A 825 29.95 -1.75 -36.20
CA LEU A 825 31.27 -2.15 -36.70
C LEU A 825 31.22 -3.22 -37.81
N ARG A 826 30.13 -3.97 -37.93
CA ARG A 826 29.97 -5.04 -38.92
C ARG A 826 29.27 -4.56 -40.19
N GLU A 827 28.33 -3.63 -40.06
CA GLU A 827 27.39 -3.25 -41.12
C GLU A 827 27.75 -1.93 -41.81
N SER A 828 28.58 -1.07 -41.21
CA SER A 828 28.93 0.23 -41.78
C SER A 828 30.18 0.18 -42.68
N GLU A 829 30.02 0.46 -43.97
CA GLU A 829 31.12 0.51 -44.96
C GLU A 829 31.94 1.81 -44.92
N ARG A 830 31.42 2.88 -44.30
CA ARG A 830 32.10 4.19 -44.16
C ARG A 830 32.08 4.68 -42.71
N LEU A 831 33.05 4.25 -41.90
CA LEU A 831 33.31 4.79 -40.56
C LEU A 831 34.56 5.65 -40.59
N THR A 832 34.53 6.83 -39.95
CA THR A 832 35.79 7.58 -39.74
C THR A 832 36.67 6.85 -38.72
N GLU A 833 37.98 7.12 -38.76
CA GLU A 833 38.96 6.48 -37.86
C GLU A 833 38.65 6.76 -36.37
N ALA A 834 38.15 7.96 -36.07
CA ALA A 834 37.72 8.35 -34.72
C ALA A 834 36.48 7.58 -34.23
N GLU A 835 35.54 7.28 -35.12
CA GLU A 835 34.30 6.56 -34.80
C GLU A 835 34.57 5.07 -34.60
N THR A 836 35.39 4.49 -35.48
CA THR A 836 35.89 3.11 -35.37
C THR A 836 36.63 2.89 -34.06
N SER A 837 37.55 3.80 -33.71
CA SER A 837 38.30 3.74 -32.45
C SER A 837 37.38 3.75 -31.22
N LYS A 838 36.34 4.61 -31.21
CA LYS A 838 35.38 4.69 -30.10
C LYS A 838 34.51 3.44 -29.96
N LEU A 839 34.05 2.89 -31.09
CA LEU A 839 33.24 1.66 -31.10
C LEU A 839 34.05 0.44 -30.67
N GLN A 840 35.29 0.33 -31.12
CA GLN A 840 36.22 -0.70 -30.68
C GLN A 840 36.51 -0.59 -29.18
N LEU A 841 36.64 0.63 -28.65
CA LEU A 841 36.79 0.87 -27.21
C LEU A 841 35.58 0.32 -26.43
N VAL A 842 34.34 0.63 -26.86
CA VAL A 842 33.11 0.09 -26.25
C VAL A 842 33.10 -1.44 -26.28
N ARG A 843 33.41 -2.04 -27.44
CA ARG A 843 33.48 -3.50 -27.62
C ARG A 843 34.50 -4.16 -26.70
N LYS A 844 35.71 -3.60 -26.60
CA LYS A 844 36.80 -4.14 -25.76
C LYS A 844 36.51 -3.97 -24.27
N ARG A 845 35.88 -2.87 -23.89
CA ARG A 845 35.72 -2.47 -22.49
C ARG A 845 34.51 -3.08 -21.79
N PHE A 846 33.48 -3.48 -22.54
CA PHE A 846 32.20 -3.94 -21.97
C PHE A 846 32.37 -5.15 -21.04
N LEU A 847 32.92 -6.26 -21.52
CA LEU A 847 32.99 -7.50 -20.75
C LEU A 847 33.89 -7.37 -19.50
N PRO A 848 35.14 -6.86 -19.58
CA PRO A 848 35.98 -6.68 -18.39
C PRO A 848 35.37 -5.71 -17.37
N SER A 849 34.78 -4.60 -17.82
CA SER A 849 34.18 -3.61 -16.92
C SER A 849 32.93 -4.14 -16.24
N THR A 850 32.12 -4.94 -16.95
CA THR A 850 30.93 -5.57 -16.39
C THR A 850 31.30 -6.60 -15.34
N LEU A 851 32.26 -7.49 -15.64
CA LEU A 851 32.73 -8.49 -14.66
C LEU A 851 33.32 -7.82 -13.41
N LEU A 852 34.16 -6.80 -13.57
CA LEU A 852 34.73 -6.08 -12.43
C LEU A 852 33.67 -5.30 -11.64
N THR A 853 32.64 -4.77 -12.30
CA THR A 853 31.49 -4.16 -11.63
C THR A 853 30.71 -5.19 -10.79
N LEU A 854 30.49 -6.40 -11.32
CA LEU A 854 29.80 -7.47 -10.59
C LEU A 854 30.64 -7.98 -9.40
N LEU A 855 31.94 -8.18 -9.58
CA LEU A 855 32.86 -8.52 -8.48
C LEU A 855 32.88 -7.43 -7.40
N TRP A 856 32.88 -6.17 -7.82
CA TRP A 856 32.77 -5.04 -6.89
C TRP A 856 31.43 -5.03 -6.14
N CYS A 857 30.34 -5.45 -6.79
CA CYS A 857 29.04 -5.61 -6.12
C CYS A 857 29.07 -6.73 -5.08
N ILE A 858 29.72 -7.88 -5.37
CA ILE A 858 29.87 -8.96 -4.39
C ILE A 858 30.61 -8.44 -3.15
N LEU A 859 31.71 -7.71 -3.34
CA LEU A 859 32.44 -7.11 -2.23
C LEU A 859 31.56 -6.11 -1.44
N MET A 860 30.95 -5.14 -2.12
CA MET A 860 30.34 -3.98 -1.46
C MET A 860 28.88 -4.19 -1.04
N PHE A 861 28.15 -5.15 -1.60
CA PHE A 861 26.75 -5.45 -1.28
C PHE A 861 26.55 -6.79 -0.57
N VAL A 862 27.59 -7.62 -0.47
CA VAL A 862 27.52 -8.91 0.26
C VAL A 862 28.57 -8.98 1.36
N ILE A 863 29.86 -8.94 1.00
CA ILE A 863 30.95 -9.17 1.96
C ILE A 863 31.03 -8.05 3.01
N ILE A 864 31.12 -6.79 2.57
CA ILE A 864 31.21 -5.64 3.48
C ILE A 864 29.94 -5.50 4.33
N PRO A 865 28.70 -5.57 3.78
CA PRO A 865 27.49 -5.57 4.60
C PRO A 865 27.45 -6.68 5.64
N LEU A 866 27.82 -7.92 5.29
CA LEU A 866 27.86 -9.02 6.25
C LEU A 866 28.87 -8.76 7.38
N GLY A 867 30.03 -8.21 7.04
CA GLY A 867 31.03 -7.78 8.01
C GLY A 867 30.51 -6.70 8.95
N VAL A 868 29.97 -5.59 8.41
CA VAL A 868 29.39 -4.49 9.20
C VAL A 868 28.25 -4.98 10.09
N TYR A 869 27.36 -5.81 9.54
CA TYR A 869 26.24 -6.40 10.28
C TYR A 869 26.74 -7.25 11.45
N THR A 870 27.72 -8.13 11.22
CA THR A 870 28.28 -8.98 12.28
C THR A 870 29.03 -8.16 13.33
N LEU A 871 29.83 -7.18 12.92
CA LEU A 871 30.56 -6.28 13.83
C LEU A 871 29.62 -5.46 14.72
N SER A 872 28.40 -5.15 14.25
CA SER A 872 27.41 -4.48 15.09
C SER A 872 26.98 -5.30 16.31
N TYR A 873 27.21 -6.62 16.33
CA TYR A 873 26.91 -7.47 17.49
C TYR A 873 28.04 -7.51 18.54
N ILE A 874 29.14 -6.74 18.39
CA ILE A 874 30.22 -6.71 19.39
C ILE A 874 29.70 -6.43 20.80
N PRO A 875 28.83 -5.43 21.07
CA PRO A 875 28.31 -5.21 22.42
C PRO A 875 27.52 -6.38 22.99
N PHE A 876 26.75 -7.09 22.16
CA PHE A 876 26.09 -8.34 22.56
C PHE A 876 27.12 -9.43 22.90
N MET A 877 28.18 -9.58 22.09
CA MET A 877 29.24 -10.56 22.33
C MET A 877 30.12 -10.25 23.55
N MET A 878 30.03 -9.04 24.10
CA MET A 878 30.74 -8.61 25.31
C MET A 878 29.94 -8.87 26.58
N VAL A 879 28.67 -9.30 26.50
CA VAL A 879 27.86 -9.67 27.67
C VAL A 879 28.52 -10.86 28.38
N PRO A 880 28.84 -10.77 29.69
CA PRO A 880 29.46 -11.86 30.43
C PRO A 880 28.57 -13.11 30.51
N GLY A 881 29.20 -14.28 30.44
CA GLY A 881 28.51 -15.57 30.52
C GLY A 881 28.41 -16.31 29.18
N PRO A 882 27.99 -17.58 29.20
CA PRO A 882 27.84 -18.39 27.98
C PRO A 882 26.65 -17.92 27.12
N GLY A 883 26.71 -18.16 25.80
CA GLY A 883 25.57 -17.88 24.89
C GLY A 883 25.68 -16.59 24.07
N HIS A 884 26.83 -15.92 24.08
CA HIS A 884 27.06 -14.65 23.38
C HIS A 884 28.16 -14.74 22.31
N GLY A 885 28.39 -15.93 21.72
CA GLY A 885 29.41 -16.12 20.69
C GLY A 885 28.94 -15.78 19.28
N LEU A 886 29.84 -15.92 18.28
CA LEU A 886 29.49 -15.76 16.86
C LEU A 886 28.38 -16.73 16.39
N LYS A 887 28.33 -17.94 16.96
CA LYS A 887 27.25 -18.89 16.68
C LYS A 887 25.90 -18.34 17.14
N ASP A 888 25.88 -17.66 18.28
CA ASP A 888 24.67 -17.11 18.87
C ASP A 888 24.17 -15.90 18.09
N VAL A 889 25.06 -15.12 17.45
CA VAL A 889 24.66 -14.09 16.48
C VAL A 889 23.81 -14.68 15.33
N VAL A 890 24.14 -15.87 14.84
CA VAL A 890 23.34 -16.57 13.81
C VAL A 890 22.01 -17.03 14.40
N THR A 891 22.01 -17.63 15.59
CA THR A 891 20.80 -18.03 16.31
C THR A 891 19.87 -16.83 16.53
N TYR A 892 20.43 -15.67 16.84
CA TYR A 892 19.71 -14.41 17.03
C TYR A 892 18.97 -13.99 15.75
N GLN A 893 19.54 -14.19 14.57
CA GLN A 893 18.84 -13.90 13.30
C GLN A 893 17.64 -14.81 13.10
N VAL A 894 17.76 -16.08 13.49
CA VAL A 894 16.65 -17.05 13.42
C VAL A 894 15.54 -16.64 14.40
N HIS A 895 15.88 -16.23 15.62
CA HIS A 895 14.91 -15.72 16.59
C HIS A 895 14.22 -14.44 16.10
N MET A 896 14.99 -13.47 15.60
CA MET A 896 14.47 -12.23 15.04
C MET A 896 13.51 -12.49 13.86
N TYR A 897 13.87 -13.40 12.95
CA TYR A 897 12.99 -13.79 11.85
C TYR A 897 11.71 -14.48 12.33
N LYS A 898 11.81 -15.43 13.27
CA LYS A 898 10.64 -16.09 13.87
C LYS A 898 9.72 -15.09 14.56
N TYR A 899 10.28 -14.16 15.34
CA TYR A 899 9.51 -13.08 15.96
C TYR A 899 8.70 -12.30 14.91
N HIS A 900 9.34 -11.79 13.85
CA HIS A 900 8.61 -11.01 12.82
C HIS A 900 7.62 -11.85 11.98
N LYS A 901 7.87 -13.15 11.82
CA LYS A 901 6.99 -14.06 11.08
C LYS A 901 5.75 -14.44 11.90
N ASP A 902 5.95 -14.76 13.18
CA ASP A 902 4.95 -15.39 14.04
C ASP A 902 4.23 -14.38 14.96
N LEU A 903 4.59 -13.08 14.90
CA LEU A 903 3.93 -12.03 15.69
C LEU A 903 2.46 -11.85 15.30
N VAL A 904 1.56 -12.35 16.16
CA VAL A 904 0.12 -12.12 16.12
C VAL A 904 -0.28 -11.33 17.35
N ALA A 905 -0.53 -10.03 17.18
CA ALA A 905 -1.00 -9.16 18.26
C ALA A 905 -1.91 -8.07 17.70
N THR A 906 -2.73 -7.49 18.58
CA THR A 906 -3.59 -6.34 18.27
C THR A 906 -3.06 -5.10 18.96
N HIS A 907 -3.17 -3.94 18.32
CA HIS A 907 -2.79 -2.66 18.90
C HIS A 907 -3.78 -1.58 18.48
N PRO A 908 -4.32 -0.76 19.40
CA PRO A 908 -5.34 0.26 19.09
C PRO A 908 -4.89 1.34 18.09
N PHE A 909 -3.60 1.46 17.81
CA PHE A 909 -3.05 2.41 16.85
C PHE A 909 -2.35 1.75 15.66
N SER A 910 -2.53 0.44 15.45
CA SER A 910 -2.04 -0.21 14.23
C SER A 910 -2.79 0.30 13.01
N SER A 911 -2.07 0.39 11.89
CA SER A 911 -2.59 0.89 10.61
C SER A 911 -1.96 0.09 9.46
N PRO A 912 -2.74 -0.54 8.57
CA PRO A 912 -2.22 -1.26 7.42
C PRO A 912 -1.59 -0.33 6.37
N TRP A 913 -0.74 -0.91 5.51
CA TRP A 913 0.08 -0.21 4.51
C TRP A 913 -0.68 0.76 3.58
N TRP A 914 -1.95 0.47 3.27
CA TRP A 914 -2.76 1.27 2.37
C TRP A 914 -3.33 2.54 3.04
N GLU A 915 -3.40 2.59 4.37
CA GLU A 915 -3.87 3.77 5.11
C GLU A 915 -2.82 4.88 5.17
N TRP A 916 -1.54 4.54 5.05
CA TRP A 916 -0.43 5.47 5.33
C TRP A 916 -0.38 6.67 4.39
N PRO A 917 -0.44 6.55 3.05
CA PRO A 917 -0.29 7.70 2.16
C PRO A 917 -1.38 8.76 2.34
N MET A 918 -2.56 8.34 2.82
CA MET A 918 -3.70 9.23 3.10
C MET A 918 -3.72 9.71 4.56
N MET A 919 -2.85 9.17 5.40
CA MET A 919 -2.75 9.46 6.84
C MET A 919 -4.07 9.18 7.57
N LEU A 920 -4.77 8.09 7.24
CA LEU A 920 -6.10 7.84 7.80
C LEU A 920 -6.07 7.62 9.31
N ARG A 921 -4.95 7.07 9.82
CA ARG A 921 -4.75 6.80 11.24
C ARG A 921 -3.32 7.19 11.68
N PRO A 922 -3.17 8.34 12.36
CA PRO A 922 -1.92 8.73 13.02
C PRO A 922 -1.52 7.73 14.11
N ILE A 923 -0.21 7.65 14.39
CA ILE A 923 0.32 6.92 15.54
C ILE A 923 0.51 7.87 16.71
N TRP A 924 0.18 7.40 17.91
CA TRP A 924 0.30 8.16 19.15
C TRP A 924 1.52 7.71 19.94
N TYR A 925 2.42 8.64 20.26
CA TYR A 925 3.66 8.35 20.98
C TYR A 925 3.58 8.68 22.46
N TYR A 926 2.92 9.78 22.82
CA TYR A 926 2.93 10.23 24.20
C TYR A 926 1.62 10.90 24.58
N GLN A 927 1.18 10.63 25.81
CA GLN A 927 0.12 11.35 26.52
C GLN A 927 0.59 11.69 27.93
N ALA A 928 0.49 12.97 28.29
CA ALA A 928 0.66 13.38 29.67
C ALA A 928 -0.58 13.00 30.49
N LYS A 929 -0.39 12.28 31.59
CA LYS A 929 -1.48 11.80 32.46
C LYS A 929 -1.96 12.82 33.48
N LEU A 930 -1.08 13.72 33.92
CA LEU A 930 -1.28 14.60 35.07
C LEU A 930 -1.33 16.08 34.66
N MET A 931 -2.13 16.39 33.65
CA MET A 931 -2.30 17.76 33.16
C MET A 931 -3.38 18.52 33.93
N PRO A 932 -3.24 19.85 34.10
CA PRO A 932 -4.31 20.68 34.67
C PRO A 932 -5.63 20.49 33.93
N ALA A 933 -6.75 20.68 34.63
CA ALA A 933 -8.08 20.51 34.05
C ALA A 933 -8.25 21.35 32.77
N GLY A 934 -8.70 20.70 31.69
CA GLY A 934 -8.89 21.34 30.38
C GLY A 934 -7.61 21.55 29.56
N MET A 935 -6.46 21.08 30.03
CA MET A 935 -5.18 21.08 29.32
C MET A 935 -4.77 19.65 28.95
N LEU A 936 -4.03 19.50 27.86
CA LEU A 936 -3.42 18.24 27.45
C LEU A 936 -2.01 18.48 26.89
N SER A 937 -1.19 17.44 26.93
CA SER A 937 0.09 17.38 26.23
C SER A 937 0.19 16.01 25.55
N SER A 938 0.47 16.03 24.25
CA SER A 938 0.43 14.85 23.40
C SER A 938 1.51 14.91 22.32
N ILE A 939 2.08 13.77 21.95
CA ILE A 939 2.99 13.65 20.81
C ILE A 939 2.42 12.60 19.86
N VAL A 940 2.17 13.01 18.61
CA VAL A 940 1.64 12.16 17.54
C VAL A 940 2.54 12.23 16.32
N SER A 941 2.53 11.19 15.48
CA SER A 941 3.30 11.14 14.24
C SER A 941 2.43 10.70 13.07
N PHE A 942 2.50 11.50 11.99
CA PHE A 942 1.87 11.30 10.70
C PHE A 942 2.46 12.34 9.73
N GLY A 943 2.02 12.38 8.47
CA GLY A 943 2.57 13.31 7.48
C GLY A 943 2.02 14.74 7.54
N ASN A 944 2.72 15.67 6.89
CA ASN A 944 2.12 16.97 6.58
C ASN A 944 1.12 16.80 5.41
N PRO A 945 -0.19 17.11 5.57
CA PRO A 945 -1.19 16.90 4.51
C PRO A 945 -0.89 17.62 3.20
N LEU A 946 -0.28 18.80 3.28
CA LEU A 946 0.12 19.56 2.09
C LEU A 946 1.32 18.93 1.38
N VAL A 947 2.11 18.07 2.05
CA VAL A 947 3.22 17.33 1.43
C VAL A 947 2.75 15.96 0.95
N TRP A 948 2.07 15.20 1.81
CA TRP A 948 1.73 13.80 1.56
C TRP A 948 0.63 13.62 0.52
N TRP A 949 -0.48 14.37 0.59
CA TRP A 949 -1.56 14.17 -0.38
C TRP A 949 -1.14 14.58 -1.80
N PRO A 950 -0.55 15.77 -2.04
CA PRO A 950 -0.05 16.12 -3.37
C PRO A 950 1.11 15.22 -3.81
N GLY A 951 1.98 14.82 -2.87
CA GLY A 951 3.08 13.91 -3.15
C GLY A 951 2.61 12.51 -3.55
N PHE A 952 1.58 11.98 -2.90
CA PHE A 952 1.00 10.68 -3.26
C PHE A 952 0.31 10.74 -4.63
N ILE A 953 -0.44 11.80 -4.91
CA ILE A 953 -0.99 12.05 -6.26
C ILE A 953 0.15 12.12 -7.29
N ALA A 954 1.26 12.80 -6.96
CA ALA A 954 2.44 12.88 -7.81
C ALA A 954 3.10 11.51 -8.04
N VAL A 955 3.15 10.63 -7.04
CA VAL A 955 3.61 9.24 -7.18
C VAL A 955 2.72 8.50 -8.19
N LEU A 956 1.39 8.56 -8.04
CA LEU A 956 0.44 7.90 -8.95
C LEU A 956 0.59 8.40 -10.40
N MET A 957 0.68 9.71 -10.60
CA MET A 957 0.91 10.31 -11.92
C MET A 957 2.25 9.88 -12.53
N SER A 958 3.27 9.66 -11.69
CA SER A 958 4.61 9.31 -12.15
C SER A 958 4.68 7.94 -12.79
N PHE A 959 3.87 6.96 -12.38
CA PHE A 959 3.82 5.66 -13.05
C PHE A 959 3.48 5.82 -14.54
N TYR A 960 2.50 6.66 -14.85
CA TYR A 960 2.13 6.96 -16.24
C TYR A 960 3.23 7.73 -16.99
N ILE A 961 3.80 8.77 -16.38
CA ILE A 961 4.80 9.62 -17.03
C ILE A 961 6.13 8.88 -17.24
N ALA A 962 6.58 8.09 -16.27
CA ALA A 962 7.81 7.32 -16.36
C ALA A 962 7.75 6.34 -17.54
N VAL A 963 6.62 5.65 -17.74
CA VAL A 963 6.43 4.72 -18.87
C VAL A 963 6.27 5.48 -20.19
N LYS A 964 5.39 6.48 -20.26
CA LYS A 964 5.05 7.16 -21.53
C LYS A 964 6.17 8.07 -22.04
N ARG A 965 6.80 8.84 -21.16
CA ARG A 965 7.87 9.80 -21.52
C ARG A 965 9.28 9.20 -21.39
N LYS A 966 9.40 7.93 -20.97
CA LYS A 966 10.68 7.25 -20.69
C LYS A 966 11.58 8.08 -19.76
N ASN A 967 10.98 8.78 -18.80
CA ASN A 967 11.72 9.68 -17.91
C ASN A 967 12.55 8.87 -16.91
N LYS A 968 13.88 8.92 -17.04
CA LYS A 968 14.81 8.15 -16.21
C LYS A 968 14.79 8.56 -14.73
N VAL A 969 14.60 9.84 -14.43
CA VAL A 969 14.55 10.39 -13.07
C VAL A 969 13.33 9.84 -12.32
N LEU A 970 12.14 10.01 -12.90
CA LEU A 970 10.91 9.48 -12.29
C LEU A 970 10.92 7.96 -12.17
N ARG A 971 11.48 7.25 -13.15
CA ARG A 971 11.65 5.79 -13.08
C ARG A 971 12.52 5.39 -11.89
N MET A 972 13.63 6.09 -11.65
CA MET A 972 14.50 5.81 -10.49
C MET A 972 13.78 6.09 -9.17
N LEU A 973 13.11 7.25 -9.05
CA LEU A 973 12.38 7.61 -7.85
C LEU A 973 11.23 6.63 -7.54
N LEU A 974 10.52 6.16 -8.56
CA LEU A 974 9.49 5.14 -8.41
C LEU A 974 10.07 3.80 -7.95
N ILE A 975 11.21 3.35 -8.49
CA ILE A 975 11.86 2.13 -8.02
C ILE A 975 12.28 2.26 -6.56
N ALA A 976 12.82 3.42 -6.17
CA ALA A 976 13.19 3.68 -4.78
C ALA A 976 11.95 3.68 -3.87
N TYR A 977 10.89 4.42 -4.21
CA TYR A 977 9.65 4.46 -3.47
C TYR A 977 8.98 3.07 -3.36
N CYS A 978 8.85 2.36 -4.49
CA CYS A 978 8.17 1.06 -4.54
C CYS A 978 8.95 -0.03 -3.83
N SER A 979 10.28 -0.01 -3.87
CA SER A 979 11.09 -1.00 -3.15
C SER A 979 10.92 -0.88 -1.64
N GLN A 980 10.63 0.31 -1.12
CA GLN A 980 10.26 0.50 0.29
C GLN A 980 8.79 0.16 0.56
N TYR A 981 7.87 0.53 -0.33
CA TYR A 981 6.43 0.45 -0.11
C TYR A 981 5.81 -0.93 -0.36
N LEU A 982 6.13 -1.58 -1.48
CA LEU A 982 5.46 -2.81 -1.91
C LEU A 982 5.68 -4.02 -0.98
N PRO A 983 6.85 -4.23 -0.34
CA PRO A 983 7.03 -5.36 0.55
C PRO A 983 6.02 -5.41 1.70
N TRP A 984 5.54 -4.26 2.18
CA TRP A 984 4.52 -4.18 3.23
C TRP A 984 3.18 -4.78 2.85
N ILE A 985 2.88 -4.95 1.56
CA ILE A 985 1.68 -5.67 1.09
C ILE A 985 1.72 -7.15 1.51
N LEU A 986 2.92 -7.71 1.62
CA LEU A 986 3.15 -9.13 1.93
C LEU A 986 3.38 -9.38 3.43
N VAL A 987 3.47 -8.34 4.26
CA VAL A 987 3.76 -8.46 5.69
C VAL A 987 2.45 -8.70 6.46
N PRO A 988 2.25 -9.87 7.08
CA PRO A 988 0.97 -10.23 7.72
C PRO A 988 0.85 -9.71 9.16
N ARG A 989 1.97 -9.31 9.79
CA ARG A 989 1.99 -8.82 11.18
C ARG A 989 1.42 -7.42 11.32
N LEU A 990 1.20 -6.99 12.56
CA LEU A 990 0.80 -5.63 12.88
C LEU A 990 1.83 -4.60 12.38
N THR A 991 1.34 -3.49 11.83
CA THR A 991 2.14 -2.41 11.25
C THR A 991 1.57 -1.04 11.63
N PHE A 992 2.38 0.00 11.40
CA PHE A 992 2.12 1.36 11.86
C PHE A 992 2.56 2.38 10.81
N ILE A 993 1.95 3.57 10.82
CA ILE A 993 2.20 4.61 9.82
C ILE A 993 3.66 5.07 9.77
N TYR A 994 4.42 5.00 10.86
CA TYR A 994 5.84 5.39 10.86
C TYR A 994 6.71 4.54 9.92
N HIS A 995 6.27 3.32 9.54
CA HIS A 995 6.96 2.52 8.52
C HIS A 995 6.99 3.21 7.14
N TYR A 996 6.05 4.12 6.90
CA TYR A 996 6.01 4.93 5.68
C TYR A 996 7.12 6.00 5.63
N PHE A 997 7.82 6.26 6.74
CA PHE A 997 8.88 7.27 6.82
C PHE A 997 9.99 7.05 5.77
N ALA A 998 10.31 5.79 5.44
CA ALA A 998 11.30 5.44 4.42
C ALA A 998 10.90 5.85 2.98
N MET A 999 9.61 6.10 2.74
CA MET A 999 9.04 6.45 1.43
C MET A 999 8.99 7.97 1.25
N VAL A 1000 8.88 8.72 2.36
CA VAL A 1000 8.72 10.18 2.38
C VAL A 1000 9.81 10.91 1.59
N PRO A 1001 11.12 10.57 1.70
CA PRO A 1001 12.14 11.25 0.91
C PRO A 1001 11.89 11.17 -0.60
N PHE A 1002 11.48 10.00 -1.10
CA PHE A 1002 11.23 9.79 -2.52
C PHE A 1002 9.92 10.43 -2.97
N LEU A 1003 8.90 10.42 -2.11
CA LEU A 1003 7.65 11.14 -2.33
C LEU A 1003 7.89 12.66 -2.49
N VAL A 1004 8.72 13.25 -1.64
CA VAL A 1004 9.08 14.68 -1.72
C VAL A 1004 9.89 15.00 -2.98
N LEU A 1005 10.83 14.14 -3.38
CA LEU A 1005 11.56 14.31 -4.64
C LEU A 1005 10.65 14.22 -5.87
N ILE A 1006 9.68 13.30 -5.87
CA ILE A 1006 8.68 13.18 -6.93
C ILE A 1006 7.81 14.43 -6.98
N LEU A 1007 7.30 14.91 -5.83
CA LEU A 1007 6.53 16.15 -5.76
C LEU A 1007 7.34 17.34 -6.30
N THR A 1008 8.62 17.44 -5.92
CA THR A 1008 9.52 18.48 -6.40
C THR A 1008 9.73 18.42 -7.91
N TYR A 1009 9.78 17.22 -8.51
CA TYR A 1009 9.83 17.07 -9.96
C TYR A 1009 8.64 17.74 -10.65
N TYR A 1010 7.41 17.59 -10.12
CA TYR A 1010 6.22 18.26 -10.70
C TYR A 1010 6.20 19.76 -10.44
N ILE A 1011 6.66 20.21 -9.27
CA ILE A 1011 6.81 21.65 -9.00
C ILE A 1011 7.80 22.28 -9.99
N LYS A 1012 8.94 21.60 -10.24
CA LYS A 1012 9.90 21.99 -11.29
C LYS A 1012 9.22 22.05 -12.65
N ASP A 1013 8.53 20.99 -13.07
CA ASP A 1013 7.88 20.91 -14.38
C ASP A 1013 6.84 22.04 -14.55
N TYR A 1014 6.06 22.33 -13.50
CA TYR A 1014 5.09 23.43 -13.47
C TYR A 1014 5.73 24.81 -13.62
N LEU A 1015 6.85 25.05 -12.91
CA LEU A 1015 7.60 26.30 -12.96
C LEU A 1015 8.31 26.53 -14.29
N GLU A 1016 8.76 25.45 -14.96
CA GLU A 1016 9.48 25.54 -16.24
C GLU A 1016 8.53 25.68 -17.44
N GLN A 1017 7.29 25.19 -17.35
CA GLN A 1017 6.31 25.22 -18.44
C GLN A 1017 5.36 26.44 -18.40
N GLY A 1018 5.66 27.51 -17.67
CA GLY A 1018 4.76 28.66 -17.65
C GLY A 1018 5.34 29.99 -17.22
N PRO A 1019 4.50 31.03 -17.19
CA PRO A 1019 4.91 32.40 -16.93
C PRO A 1019 5.47 32.60 -15.51
N LEU A 1020 6.32 33.61 -15.34
CA LEU A 1020 7.05 33.90 -14.09
C LEU A 1020 6.15 34.04 -12.85
N HIS A 1021 4.89 34.48 -13.00
CA HIS A 1021 3.96 34.61 -11.88
C HIS A 1021 3.64 33.28 -11.18
N LYS A 1022 3.85 32.13 -11.84
CA LYS A 1022 3.71 30.79 -11.24
C LYS A 1022 4.58 30.59 -10.00
N ARG A 1023 5.70 31.32 -9.88
CA ARG A 1023 6.56 31.33 -8.69
C ARG A 1023 5.83 31.81 -7.43
N ARG A 1024 4.88 32.74 -7.56
CA ARG A 1024 4.07 33.23 -6.44
C ARG A 1024 3.21 32.13 -5.85
N TRP A 1025 2.63 31.27 -6.69
CA TRP A 1025 1.84 30.11 -6.24
C TRP A 1025 2.69 29.08 -5.50
N VAL A 1026 3.88 28.75 -6.03
CA VAL A 1026 4.81 27.85 -5.34
C VAL A 1026 5.25 28.44 -4.00
N PHE A 1027 5.58 29.73 -3.97
CA PHE A 1027 5.95 30.41 -2.71
C PHE A 1027 4.79 30.41 -1.69
N GLY A 1028 3.56 30.70 -2.14
CA GLY A 1028 2.36 30.61 -1.30
C GLY A 1028 2.12 29.20 -0.77
N TYR A 1029 2.36 28.17 -1.60
CA TYR A 1029 2.30 26.77 -1.19
C TYR A 1029 3.36 26.42 -0.12
N LEU A 1030 4.61 26.88 -0.29
CA LEU A 1030 5.66 26.68 0.73
C LEU A 1030 5.32 27.38 2.05
N ILE A 1031 4.77 28.60 1.99
CA ILE A 1031 4.27 29.30 3.19
C ILE A 1031 3.16 28.47 3.85
N ALA A 1032 2.20 27.96 3.07
CA ALA A 1032 1.11 27.15 3.61
C ALA A 1032 1.63 25.88 4.31
N VAL A 1033 2.67 25.23 3.77
CA VAL A 1033 3.33 24.08 4.41
C VAL A 1033 3.90 24.45 5.79
N VAL A 1034 4.56 25.61 5.92
CA VAL A 1034 5.13 26.09 7.21
C VAL A 1034 4.05 26.53 8.17
N VAL A 1035 3.04 27.26 7.72
CA VAL A 1035 1.89 27.67 8.56
C VAL A 1035 1.21 26.44 9.12
N LEU A 1036 1.04 25.40 8.29
CA LEU A 1036 0.43 24.15 8.70
C LEU A 1036 1.33 23.37 9.68
N PHE A 1037 2.65 23.37 9.47
CA PHE A 1037 3.60 22.86 10.46
C PHE A 1037 3.51 23.60 11.79
N ALA A 1038 3.49 24.92 11.79
CA ALA A 1038 3.35 25.72 13.01
C ALA A 1038 2.01 25.46 13.73
N LEU A 1039 0.93 25.25 12.98
CA LEU A 1039 -0.38 24.92 13.53
C LEU A 1039 -0.38 23.57 14.26
N PHE A 1040 0.27 22.55 13.68
CA PHE A 1040 0.34 21.20 14.26
C PHE A 1040 1.51 21.04 15.24
N TYR A 1041 2.50 21.94 15.24
CA TYR A 1041 3.70 21.86 16.08
C TYR A 1041 3.40 21.49 17.55
N PRO A 1042 2.39 22.08 18.23
CA PRO A 1042 2.14 21.74 19.63
C PRO A 1042 1.87 20.25 19.90
N ILE A 1043 1.13 19.57 19.01
CA ILE A 1043 0.81 18.13 19.14
C ILE A 1043 1.90 17.23 18.55
N LEU A 1044 2.83 17.78 17.77
CA LEU A 1044 4.00 17.06 17.27
C LEU A 1044 5.18 17.14 18.26
N SER A 1045 5.20 18.16 19.11
CA SER A 1045 6.33 18.46 20.00
C SER A 1045 6.08 18.13 21.47
N GLY A 1046 4.82 17.93 21.88
CA GLY A 1046 4.45 17.71 23.29
C GLY A 1046 4.18 18.99 24.07
N MET A 1047 3.86 20.11 23.40
CA MET A 1047 3.49 21.34 24.12
C MET A 1047 2.15 21.16 24.85
N ILE A 1048 2.04 21.82 26.00
CA ILE A 1048 0.79 21.87 26.75
C ILE A 1048 -0.17 22.83 26.04
N ILE A 1049 -1.34 22.33 25.69
CA ILE A 1049 -2.39 23.06 24.96
C ILE A 1049 -3.76 22.86 25.60
N PRO A 1050 -4.71 23.79 25.40
CA PRO A 1050 -6.10 23.57 25.79
C PRO A 1050 -6.71 22.39 25.01
N SER A 1051 -7.51 21.56 25.68
CA SER A 1051 -8.08 20.35 25.05
C SER A 1051 -8.93 20.65 23.82
N ARG A 1052 -9.62 21.79 23.77
CA ARG A 1052 -10.36 22.30 22.59
C ARG A 1052 -9.50 22.44 21.33
N TYR A 1053 -8.21 22.73 21.48
CA TYR A 1053 -7.30 22.88 20.36
C TYR A 1053 -7.04 21.55 19.66
N SER A 1054 -6.95 20.44 20.41
CA SER A 1054 -6.75 19.12 19.81
C SER A 1054 -7.95 18.71 18.95
N PHE A 1055 -9.18 19.04 19.36
CA PHE A 1055 -10.40 18.79 18.59
C PHE A 1055 -10.43 19.58 17.27
N PHE A 1056 -9.97 20.83 17.28
CA PHE A 1056 -9.86 21.65 16.06
C PHE A 1056 -8.91 21.03 15.01
N LEU A 1057 -7.85 20.35 15.47
CA LEU A 1057 -6.91 19.69 14.58
C LEU A 1057 -7.41 18.35 14.01
N ARG A 1058 -8.54 17.80 14.48
CA ARG A 1058 -9.09 16.50 14.02
C ARG A 1058 -9.82 16.66 12.68
N TRP A 1059 -9.06 16.75 11.60
CA TRP A 1059 -9.61 16.93 10.25
C TRP A 1059 -10.21 15.65 9.66
N LEU A 1060 -9.67 14.50 10.05
CA LEU A 1060 -10.20 13.18 9.71
C LEU A 1060 -10.64 12.45 10.98
N PRO A 1061 -11.71 11.65 10.96
CA PRO A 1061 -12.18 10.90 12.13
C PRO A 1061 -11.19 9.91 12.74
N GLY A 1062 -10.22 9.41 11.97
CA GLY A 1062 -9.14 8.59 12.51
C GLY A 1062 -8.05 9.38 13.24
N TRP A 1063 -8.09 10.73 13.19
CA TRP A 1063 -7.11 11.60 13.86
C TRP A 1063 -7.52 11.81 15.32
N ASN A 1064 -7.08 10.90 16.17
CA ASN A 1064 -7.22 11.02 17.61
C ASN A 1064 -5.89 11.44 18.23
N PHE A 1065 -5.90 12.59 18.89
CA PHE A 1065 -4.72 13.19 19.52
C PHE A 1065 -4.80 13.20 21.05
N PHE A 1066 -5.92 12.73 21.59
CA PHE A 1066 -6.23 12.55 23.01
C PHE A 1066 -7.43 11.61 23.15
#